data_AF-A0A6N0DUI6-F1
#
_entry.id   AF-A0A6N0DUI6-F1
#
_cell.length_a   1.000
_cell.length_b   1.000
_cell.length_c   1.000
_cell.angle_alpha   90.00
_cell.angle_beta   90.00
_cell.angle_gamma   90.00
#
_symmetry.space_group_name_H-M   'P 1'
#
loop_
_entity.id
_entity.type
_entity.pdbx_description
1 polymer ?
#
loop_
_entity_poly.entity_id
_entity_poly.type
_entity_poly.pdbx_seq_one_letter_code
_entity_poly.pdbx_strand_id
1 'polypeptide(L)'
;MKSTAPGARTCILVLGMHRSGTSALTRLLNFGGAALPQRLLGAGDGNETGHWEPQALVDFHDRLLQEVGATWHDWGSLDFSRLSQERVGQLRGELLSIIKQDFGEAPLFVVKDPRICRFVPFFTSTLAEAGIRVAPILILRNPLDVVRSLEARKEVWPPEFGTADGALLWLRHVLDADETTRKTPRAVITYDDVLQDWRGTFAKIARDAKIAFPNAADDFASDAEGFLSQGQRHQRHSDAELLLDPIMRGWVNETYSAGEELARKSGSPAALARLDAVRTAFYEALPLLAQISSIRQGALGLLIERNRQLEEAQSRLDTLAEELIETPEIEELELGDDDSALPEVQQIRAGISAFKALAVGQKEKIRELNRLLTEHQRDLQDARNKLSAMRRNAAQFDSQLATANAEIAAMKNSASFRITAPLRKAKTAVKTMAVSSAAIRTGIKRRGGLIPTAKKTVHVLRHHGISGMRLRLRALTDAQKQRTSIRRTLNSYPLVSIIVPNYNHAAFLEQRLKTIFAQAYQNFELIMLDDCSTDGSMAIMRRFEEQYPGRARIVANIENSGSGYRQWAKGIAMARGDLIWIAESDDWSDPRFLQALVPCFEDESVMLAYCNSAFMDAEGENVIWSTPEYLSDLDKTLWTRPFSMTAPQLVRKGWALKNIVPNVSGAVFRNPRLDTELSAMPWTEMKICGDWLFYLGLVRGGSVAYLPDTLNYYRIHEASTAKGTFRKDVYYREHEMIAKYALEHFDVPDDFIEKQQENLQRHWKSYRDDYSDDLFVACYEPERLRAAIGQRKPSIMMAGFAFCAGGGETFPIFLANLLKERGYPVTFLSCEMEDREEGIRSLLRADIPIVTDLENIAEVVEDYGIDIIHSHHASVDHSIATQLPKSCSAKTVVSMHGMYEMMEPIDRDAVLPRVMERAAALVFTSQKNLEPFENLGVLDHPKLVGIPNALPEVALAPVKRASLGISEEAFVVCVVTRAIPEKGWAEAIEAVSLAREKSGRDIQLLMIGEGPEYDRLSKPGAAGDFVKFLGFKQNLRDYFAAADIGLLPSRFRGESFPLALIDCLAAGRPMIASDVGEIREMLDADGELAGAVYKLNNWQLPIEDMADLIAEAAMRGDTYDQMVEAAPEAYRKFDPDLMVDRYISVYMTILRGEAPLAAAGHSSAVPPPEETGAGLSR
;
A
#
# COMPACT_ATOMS: atom_id res chain seq x y z
N MET A 1 -26.01 16.11 -57.16
CA MET A 1 -25.00 15.64 -58.12
C MET A 1 -24.05 16.77 -58.47
N LYS A 2 -22.80 16.70 -58.00
CA LYS A 2 -21.62 17.36 -58.56
C LYS A 2 -20.52 16.30 -58.54
N SER A 3 -19.98 16.01 -59.73
CA SER A 3 -18.95 15.03 -60.05
C SER A 3 -17.78 15.10 -59.07
N THR A 4 -17.51 14.02 -58.34
CA THR A 4 -16.21 13.78 -57.68
C THR A 4 -15.14 13.65 -58.77
N ALA A 5 -13.96 14.18 -58.50
CA ALA A 5 -12.82 14.12 -59.42
C ALA A 5 -12.54 12.67 -59.89
N PRO A 6 -12.12 12.47 -61.16
CA PRO A 6 -11.73 11.15 -61.64
C PRO A 6 -10.48 10.68 -60.88
N GLY A 7 -10.59 9.59 -60.12
CA GLY A 7 -9.44 8.90 -59.51
C GLY A 7 -9.43 8.70 -57.99
N ALA A 8 -10.41 9.22 -57.23
CA ALA A 8 -10.38 9.09 -55.76
C ALA A 8 -10.80 7.69 -55.27
N ARG A 9 -9.83 6.84 -54.95
CA ARG A 9 -10.05 5.52 -54.35
C ARG A 9 -10.67 5.64 -52.96
N THR A 10 -11.64 4.79 -52.62
CA THR A 10 -12.27 4.72 -51.30
C THR A 10 -12.01 3.36 -50.64
N CYS A 11 -11.46 3.38 -49.43
CA CYS A 11 -11.28 2.21 -48.56
C CYS A 11 -12.41 2.17 -47.52
N ILE A 12 -13.23 1.12 -47.55
CA ILE A 12 -14.17 0.81 -46.49
C ILE A 12 -13.41 0.10 -45.37
N LEU A 13 -13.36 0.70 -44.19
CA LEU A 13 -12.65 0.14 -43.03
C LEU A 13 -13.65 -0.49 -42.07
N VAL A 14 -13.70 -1.83 -42.03
CA VAL A 14 -14.61 -2.57 -41.15
C VAL A 14 -13.99 -2.70 -39.76
N LEU A 15 -14.61 -2.07 -38.77
CA LEU A 15 -14.16 -2.00 -37.39
C LEU A 15 -15.12 -2.76 -36.48
N GLY A 16 -14.65 -3.83 -35.87
CA GLY A 16 -15.42 -4.60 -34.89
C GLY A 16 -14.51 -5.62 -34.23
N MET A 17 -14.83 -5.96 -32.97
CA MET A 17 -14.10 -7.00 -32.25
C MET A 17 -14.22 -8.36 -32.98
N HIS A 18 -13.27 -9.27 -32.73
CA HIS A 18 -13.38 -10.66 -33.21
C HIS A 18 -14.78 -11.20 -32.85
N ARG A 19 -15.40 -11.92 -33.79
CA ARG A 19 -16.75 -12.52 -33.65
C ARG A 19 -17.93 -11.53 -33.58
N SER A 20 -17.71 -10.23 -33.78
CA SER A 20 -18.80 -9.23 -33.90
C SER A 20 -19.53 -9.23 -35.25
N GLY A 21 -19.27 -10.19 -36.13
CA GLY A 21 -19.93 -10.27 -37.45
C GLY A 21 -19.23 -9.49 -38.57
N THR A 22 -17.97 -9.12 -38.38
CA THR A 22 -17.16 -8.38 -39.37
C THR A 22 -17.04 -9.11 -40.70
N SER A 23 -16.94 -10.44 -40.71
CA SER A 23 -16.93 -11.25 -41.94
C SER A 23 -18.25 -11.15 -42.71
N ALA A 24 -19.40 -11.23 -42.02
CA ALA A 24 -20.71 -11.16 -42.66
C ALA A 24 -20.93 -9.79 -43.30
N LEU A 25 -20.54 -8.72 -42.60
CA LEU A 25 -20.56 -7.37 -43.14
C LEU A 25 -19.62 -7.21 -44.34
N THR A 26 -18.40 -7.73 -44.26
CA THR A 26 -17.41 -7.63 -45.35
C THR A 26 -17.95 -8.27 -46.63
N ARG A 27 -18.60 -9.44 -46.51
CA ARG A 27 -19.23 -10.11 -47.66
C ARG A 27 -20.42 -9.32 -48.21
N LEU A 28 -21.25 -8.75 -47.35
CA LEU A 28 -22.36 -7.88 -47.78
C LEU A 28 -21.86 -6.66 -48.55
N LEU A 29 -20.77 -6.02 -48.10
CA LEU A 29 -20.15 -4.89 -48.79
C LEU A 29 -19.54 -5.29 -50.14
N ASN A 30 -19.02 -6.52 -50.23
CA ASN A 30 -18.51 -7.06 -51.47
C ASN A 30 -19.61 -7.28 -52.52
N PHE A 31 -20.78 -7.79 -52.13
CA PHE A 31 -21.93 -7.86 -53.04
C PHE A 31 -22.37 -6.47 -53.54
N GLY A 32 -22.22 -5.45 -52.69
CA GLY A 32 -22.37 -4.04 -53.06
C GLY A 32 -21.34 -3.50 -54.06
N GLY A 33 -20.32 -4.29 -54.44
CA GLY A 33 -19.30 -3.92 -55.42
C GLY A 33 -17.95 -3.48 -54.84
N ALA A 34 -17.72 -3.64 -53.54
CA ALA A 34 -16.40 -3.40 -52.95
C ALA A 34 -15.44 -4.58 -53.24
N ALA A 35 -14.23 -4.29 -53.74
CA ALA A 35 -13.22 -5.31 -53.99
C ALA A 35 -12.69 -5.94 -52.68
N LEU A 36 -12.43 -7.26 -52.73
CA LEU A 36 -11.79 -8.06 -51.68
C LEU A 36 -10.29 -8.23 -51.97
N PRO A 37 -9.46 -8.61 -50.97
CA PRO A 37 -8.05 -8.86 -51.20
C PRO A 37 -7.82 -10.08 -52.10
N GLN A 38 -6.81 -10.01 -52.97
CA GLN A 38 -6.45 -11.11 -53.89
C GLN A 38 -5.89 -12.36 -53.18
N ARG A 39 -5.29 -12.19 -51.99
CA ARG A 39 -4.66 -13.26 -51.19
C ARG A 39 -5.40 -13.43 -49.87
N LEU A 40 -6.37 -14.36 -49.82
CA LEU A 40 -7.23 -14.62 -48.65
C LEU A 40 -6.64 -15.69 -47.72
N LEU A 41 -6.93 -15.56 -46.43
CA LEU A 41 -6.64 -16.56 -45.40
C LEU A 41 -7.61 -17.74 -45.56
N GLY A 42 -7.08 -18.96 -45.74
CA GLY A 42 -7.88 -20.15 -46.03
C GLY A 42 -8.92 -20.49 -44.94
N ALA A 43 -9.87 -21.37 -45.27
CA ALA A 43 -10.84 -21.89 -44.30
C ALA A 43 -10.12 -22.73 -43.21
N GLY A 44 -10.53 -22.56 -41.95
CA GLY A 44 -9.98 -23.28 -40.79
C GLY A 44 -11.08 -23.66 -39.80
N ASP A 45 -10.74 -24.52 -38.83
CA ASP A 45 -11.71 -25.15 -37.93
C ASP A 45 -12.52 -24.11 -37.12
N GLY A 46 -13.84 -24.20 -37.28
CA GLY A 46 -14.82 -23.31 -36.68
C GLY A 46 -15.32 -22.14 -37.56
N ASN A 47 -14.89 -22.00 -38.82
CA ASN A 47 -15.56 -21.11 -39.78
C ASN A 47 -15.50 -21.68 -41.21
N GLU A 48 -16.47 -22.53 -41.55
CA GLU A 48 -16.58 -23.27 -42.82
C GLU A 48 -16.59 -22.39 -44.09
N THR A 49 -16.72 -21.06 -43.95
CA THR A 49 -16.79 -20.10 -45.08
C THR A 49 -15.51 -19.29 -45.34
N GLY A 50 -14.43 -19.50 -44.58
CA GLY A 50 -13.15 -18.80 -44.77
C GLY A 50 -12.99 -17.49 -43.99
N HIS A 51 -11.74 -17.08 -43.77
CA HIS A 51 -11.35 -15.82 -43.14
C HIS A 51 -11.04 -14.78 -44.24
N TRP A 52 -11.84 -13.71 -44.31
CA TRP A 52 -11.75 -12.71 -45.38
C TRP A 52 -10.67 -11.63 -45.16
N GLU A 53 -9.66 -11.94 -44.35
CA GLU A 53 -8.50 -11.10 -44.05
C GLU A 53 -7.36 -11.38 -45.04
N PRO A 54 -6.59 -10.35 -45.48
CA PRO A 54 -5.33 -10.60 -46.19
C PRO A 54 -4.27 -11.13 -45.22
N GLN A 55 -3.66 -12.29 -45.50
CA GLN A 55 -2.62 -12.89 -44.64
C GLN A 55 -1.48 -11.90 -44.37
N ALA A 56 -1.03 -11.19 -45.40
CA ALA A 56 0.02 -10.18 -45.28
C ALA A 56 -0.34 -9.05 -44.30
N LEU A 57 -1.63 -8.72 -44.16
CA LEU A 57 -2.11 -7.70 -43.23
C LEU A 57 -2.17 -8.23 -41.79
N VAL A 58 -2.53 -9.50 -41.61
CA VAL A 58 -2.51 -10.18 -40.31
C VAL A 58 -1.06 -10.26 -39.79
N ASP A 59 -0.14 -10.73 -40.63
CA ASP A 59 1.29 -10.82 -40.28
C ASP A 59 1.87 -9.44 -39.98
N PHE A 60 1.44 -8.41 -40.71
CA PHE A 60 1.83 -7.02 -40.45
C PHE A 60 1.35 -6.56 -39.06
N HIS A 61 0.11 -6.86 -38.66
CA HIS A 61 -0.39 -6.49 -37.33
C HIS A 61 0.31 -7.25 -36.20
N ASP A 62 0.56 -8.55 -36.37
CA ASP A 62 1.22 -9.34 -35.33
C ASP A 62 2.67 -8.85 -35.13
N ARG A 63 3.40 -8.52 -36.21
CA ARG A 63 4.73 -7.88 -36.12
C ARG A 63 4.66 -6.50 -35.47
N LEU A 64 3.72 -5.66 -35.87
CA LEU A 64 3.58 -4.32 -35.31
C LEU A 64 3.27 -4.35 -33.81
N LEU A 65 2.38 -5.26 -33.38
CA LEU A 65 2.07 -5.49 -31.98
C LEU A 65 3.34 -5.92 -31.23
N GLN A 66 4.10 -6.87 -31.77
CA GLN A 66 5.35 -7.33 -31.17
C GLN A 66 6.39 -6.22 -31.00
N GLU A 67 6.59 -5.37 -32.01
CA GLU A 67 7.53 -4.24 -31.96
C GLU A 67 7.16 -3.19 -30.90
N VAL A 68 5.85 -3.00 -30.65
CA VAL A 68 5.37 -2.12 -29.55
C VAL A 68 5.24 -2.86 -28.21
N GLY A 69 5.66 -4.12 -28.14
CA GLY A 69 5.65 -4.95 -26.93
C GLY A 69 4.27 -5.40 -26.48
N ALA A 70 3.37 -5.67 -27.42
CA ALA A 70 1.99 -6.12 -27.18
C ALA A 70 1.66 -7.38 -28.00
N THR A 71 0.55 -8.03 -27.64
CA THR A 71 -0.10 -9.14 -28.35
C THR A 71 -1.54 -8.77 -28.70
N TRP A 72 -2.22 -9.59 -29.52
CA TRP A 72 -3.59 -9.26 -29.94
C TRP A 72 -4.63 -9.41 -28.81
N HIS A 73 -4.32 -10.16 -27.75
CA HIS A 73 -5.16 -10.29 -26.56
C HIS A 73 -5.05 -9.09 -25.60
N ASP A 74 -4.13 -8.16 -25.88
CA ASP A 74 -3.84 -7.04 -24.99
C ASP A 74 -4.83 -5.90 -25.17
N TRP A 75 -5.52 -5.56 -24.09
CA TRP A 75 -6.40 -4.39 -24.02
C TRP A 75 -5.73 -3.14 -23.42
N GLY A 76 -4.46 -3.24 -23.03
CA GLY A 76 -3.63 -2.14 -22.52
C GLY A 76 -3.29 -1.08 -23.59
N SER A 77 -2.66 0.03 -23.18
CA SER A 77 -2.18 1.07 -24.10
C SER A 77 -1.02 0.57 -24.97
N LEU A 78 -1.04 0.90 -26.27
CA LEU A 78 0.07 0.61 -27.19
C LEU A 78 1.10 1.74 -27.14
N ASP A 79 2.37 1.40 -26.91
CA ASP A 79 3.46 2.36 -26.77
C ASP A 79 4.22 2.54 -28.10
N PHE A 80 3.71 3.43 -28.94
CA PHE A 80 4.36 3.78 -30.20
C PHE A 80 5.65 4.61 -30.03
N SER A 81 5.97 5.08 -28.82
CA SER A 81 7.21 5.84 -28.58
C SER A 81 8.47 4.98 -28.74
N ARG A 82 8.30 3.65 -28.69
CA ARG A 82 9.35 2.65 -28.96
C ARG A 82 9.80 2.62 -30.41
N LEU A 83 8.99 3.13 -31.34
CA LEU A 83 9.30 3.14 -32.76
C LEU A 83 10.00 4.46 -33.13
N SER A 84 11.14 4.37 -33.82
CA SER A 84 11.77 5.55 -34.42
C SER A 84 10.89 6.15 -35.52
N GLN A 85 11.03 7.45 -35.78
CA GLN A 85 10.31 8.11 -36.90
C GLN A 85 10.62 7.45 -38.25
N GLU A 86 11.84 6.96 -38.42
CA GLU A 86 12.25 6.18 -39.60
C GLU A 86 11.47 4.86 -39.70
N ARG A 87 11.35 4.11 -38.61
CA ARG A 87 10.59 2.85 -38.57
C ARG A 87 9.11 3.07 -38.85
N VAL A 88 8.52 4.13 -38.30
CA VAL A 88 7.14 4.52 -38.60
C VAL A 88 6.97 4.80 -40.11
N GLY A 89 7.94 5.47 -40.74
CA GLY A 89 7.95 5.67 -42.19
C GLY A 89 8.01 4.36 -43.00
N GLN A 90 8.83 3.40 -42.57
CA GLN A 90 8.91 2.07 -43.19
C GLN A 90 7.58 1.32 -43.09
N LEU A 91 6.96 1.28 -41.90
CA LEU A 91 5.68 0.63 -41.66
C LEU A 91 4.56 1.20 -42.53
N ARG A 92 4.56 2.52 -42.78
CA ARG A 92 3.62 3.16 -43.72
C ARG A 92 3.83 2.65 -45.14
N GLY A 93 5.08 2.54 -45.59
CA GLY A 93 5.43 1.98 -46.88
C GLY A 93 5.00 0.53 -47.05
N GLU A 94 5.21 -0.30 -46.01
CA GLU A 94 4.76 -1.70 -45.96
C GLU A 94 3.23 -1.80 -46.09
N LEU A 95 2.47 -1.02 -45.31
CA LEU A 95 1.02 -1.01 -45.38
C LEU A 95 0.51 -0.60 -46.78
N LEU A 96 1.06 0.46 -47.38
CA LEU A 96 0.66 0.89 -48.72
C LEU A 96 1.01 -0.15 -49.79
N SER A 97 2.12 -0.86 -49.62
CA SER A 97 2.49 -1.98 -50.49
C SER A 97 1.49 -3.13 -50.39
N ILE A 98 1.08 -3.51 -49.18
CA ILE A 98 0.04 -4.54 -48.95
C ILE A 98 -1.27 -4.12 -49.64
N ILE A 99 -1.71 -2.88 -49.43
CA ILE A 99 -2.94 -2.36 -50.05
C ILE A 99 -2.87 -2.37 -51.57
N LYS A 100 -1.73 -1.96 -52.15
CA LYS A 100 -1.54 -1.97 -53.61
C LYS A 100 -1.54 -3.39 -54.18
N GLN A 101 -0.86 -4.33 -53.52
CA GLN A 101 -0.77 -5.72 -53.97
C GLN A 101 -2.12 -6.43 -53.88
N ASP A 102 -2.86 -6.26 -52.78
CA ASP A 102 -4.08 -7.03 -52.54
C ASP A 102 -5.33 -6.42 -53.19
N PHE A 103 -5.37 -5.10 -53.39
CA PHE A 103 -6.55 -4.41 -53.92
C PHE A 103 -6.31 -3.70 -55.26
N GLY A 104 -5.09 -3.75 -55.80
CA GLY A 104 -4.75 -3.16 -57.10
C GLY A 104 -5.13 -1.68 -57.19
N GLU A 105 -5.80 -1.30 -58.28
CA GLU A 105 -6.36 0.06 -58.52
C GLU A 105 -7.88 0.11 -58.34
N ALA A 106 -8.45 -0.78 -57.51
CA ALA A 106 -9.89 -0.79 -57.27
C ALA A 106 -10.39 0.57 -56.74
N PRO A 107 -11.43 1.16 -57.35
CA PRO A 107 -11.97 2.47 -56.92
C PRO A 107 -12.69 2.38 -55.58
N LEU A 108 -13.24 1.22 -55.23
CA LEU A 108 -13.88 0.92 -53.96
C LEU A 108 -13.43 -0.46 -53.47
N PHE A 109 -12.86 -0.54 -52.27
CA PHE A 109 -12.40 -1.80 -51.69
C PHE A 109 -12.64 -1.82 -50.18
N VAL A 110 -12.68 -3.02 -49.60
CA VAL A 110 -12.94 -3.22 -48.17
C VAL A 110 -11.74 -3.87 -47.47
N VAL A 111 -11.31 -3.27 -46.36
CA VAL A 111 -10.24 -3.77 -45.50
C VAL A 111 -10.83 -4.16 -44.16
N LYS A 112 -10.54 -5.38 -43.72
CA LYS A 112 -11.00 -5.94 -42.46
C LYS A 112 -9.87 -6.71 -41.79
N ASP A 113 -9.59 -6.34 -40.55
CA ASP A 113 -8.90 -7.12 -39.53
C ASP A 113 -9.38 -6.53 -38.19
N PRO A 114 -9.93 -7.32 -37.24
CA PRO A 114 -10.42 -6.80 -35.96
C PRO A 114 -9.40 -5.95 -35.19
N ARG A 115 -8.10 -6.26 -35.30
CA ARG A 115 -7.00 -5.55 -34.65
C ARG A 115 -6.88 -4.10 -35.13
N ILE A 116 -7.37 -3.77 -36.33
CA ILE A 116 -7.38 -2.39 -36.87
C ILE A 116 -8.06 -1.42 -35.91
N CYS A 117 -9.04 -1.88 -35.11
CA CYS A 117 -9.67 -1.06 -34.08
C CYS A 117 -8.64 -0.40 -33.14
N ARG A 118 -7.50 -1.05 -32.89
CA ARG A 118 -6.39 -0.53 -32.07
C ARG A 118 -5.45 0.42 -32.84
N PHE A 119 -5.46 0.37 -34.16
CA PHE A 119 -4.54 1.07 -35.07
C PHE A 119 -5.21 2.10 -35.99
N VAL A 120 -6.47 2.45 -35.73
CA VAL A 120 -7.25 3.35 -36.61
C VAL A 120 -6.51 4.66 -36.94
N PRO A 121 -5.85 5.38 -36.00
CA PRO A 121 -5.12 6.60 -36.33
C PRO A 121 -3.99 6.37 -37.34
N PHE A 122 -3.25 5.27 -37.19
CA PHE A 122 -2.16 4.90 -38.11
C PHE A 122 -2.70 4.54 -39.50
N PHE A 123 -3.77 3.74 -39.57
CA PHE A 123 -4.39 3.36 -40.85
C PHE A 123 -5.00 4.55 -41.58
N THR A 124 -5.76 5.38 -40.86
CA THR A 124 -6.46 6.52 -41.46
C THR A 124 -5.49 7.57 -41.98
N SER A 125 -4.43 7.88 -41.24
CA SER A 125 -3.39 8.82 -41.70
C SER A 125 -2.61 8.28 -42.90
N THR A 126 -2.18 7.02 -42.86
CA THR A 126 -1.40 6.40 -43.95
C THR A 126 -2.18 6.33 -45.26
N LEU A 127 -3.45 5.91 -45.20
CA LEU A 127 -4.30 5.85 -46.39
C LEU A 127 -4.65 7.25 -46.93
N ALA A 128 -4.87 8.22 -46.04
CA ALA A 128 -5.12 9.60 -46.45
C ALA A 128 -3.91 10.23 -47.15
N GLU A 129 -2.68 9.96 -46.68
CA GLU A 129 -1.43 10.40 -47.32
C GLU A 129 -1.28 9.83 -48.74
N ALA A 130 -1.77 8.62 -48.99
CA ALA A 130 -1.82 8.02 -50.33
C ALA A 130 -3.02 8.48 -51.19
N GLY A 131 -3.78 9.47 -50.74
CA GLY A 131 -4.95 9.99 -51.46
C GLY A 131 -6.17 9.05 -51.44
N ILE A 132 -6.20 8.06 -50.56
CA ILE A 132 -7.30 7.09 -50.42
C ILE A 132 -8.27 7.60 -49.35
N ARG A 133 -9.54 7.78 -49.73
CA ARG A 133 -10.60 8.18 -48.78
C ARG A 133 -10.95 6.99 -47.88
N VAL A 134 -10.87 7.16 -46.56
CA VAL A 134 -11.31 6.13 -45.62
C VAL A 134 -12.78 6.33 -45.22
N ALA A 135 -13.56 5.26 -45.25
CA ALA A 135 -14.96 5.21 -44.84
C ALA A 135 -15.15 4.14 -43.73
N PRO A 136 -15.07 4.53 -42.44
CA PRO A 136 -15.18 3.59 -41.33
C PRO A 136 -16.61 3.06 -41.14
N ILE A 137 -16.74 1.76 -40.89
CA ILE A 137 -17.99 1.12 -40.49
C ILE A 137 -17.75 0.33 -39.20
N LEU A 138 -18.39 0.75 -38.12
CA LEU A 138 -18.33 0.10 -36.82
C LEU A 138 -19.47 -0.90 -36.71
N ILE A 139 -19.15 -2.18 -36.51
CA ILE A 139 -20.14 -3.23 -36.27
C ILE A 139 -20.06 -3.74 -34.83
N LEU A 140 -21.18 -3.67 -34.13
CA LEU A 140 -21.33 -4.11 -32.75
C LEU A 140 -22.14 -5.39 -32.66
N ARG A 141 -21.79 -6.25 -31.71
CA ARG A 141 -22.57 -7.42 -31.34
C ARG A 141 -22.65 -7.48 -29.83
N ASN A 142 -23.72 -8.09 -29.31
CA ASN A 142 -23.87 -8.32 -27.88
C ASN A 142 -22.55 -8.88 -27.31
N PRO A 143 -21.92 -8.18 -26.33
CA PRO A 143 -20.59 -8.53 -25.85
C PRO A 143 -20.57 -9.91 -25.18
N LEU A 144 -21.68 -10.36 -24.59
CA LEU A 144 -21.77 -11.69 -24.00
C LEU A 144 -21.68 -12.78 -25.08
N ASP A 145 -22.35 -12.61 -26.22
CA ASP A 145 -22.22 -13.50 -27.38
C ASP A 145 -20.78 -13.52 -27.93
N VAL A 146 -20.10 -12.35 -27.93
CA VAL A 146 -18.72 -12.25 -28.40
C VAL A 146 -17.77 -12.99 -27.46
N VAL A 147 -17.85 -12.75 -26.16
CA VAL A 147 -16.97 -13.37 -25.16
C VAL A 147 -17.18 -14.88 -25.08
N ARG A 148 -18.43 -15.35 -25.05
CA ARG A 148 -18.73 -16.80 -25.07
C ARG A 148 -18.25 -17.46 -26.37
N SER A 149 -18.33 -16.76 -27.49
CA SER A 149 -17.79 -17.27 -28.77
C SER A 149 -16.26 -17.31 -28.79
N LEU A 150 -15.55 -16.47 -28.02
CA LEU A 150 -14.09 -16.52 -27.89
C LEU A 150 -13.68 -17.68 -26.96
N GLU A 151 -14.32 -17.79 -25.80
CA GLU A 151 -14.04 -18.85 -24.81
C GLU A 151 -14.28 -20.28 -25.37
N ALA A 152 -15.21 -20.43 -26.33
CA ALA A 152 -15.47 -21.71 -26.97
C ALA A 152 -14.31 -22.21 -27.85
N ARG A 153 -13.33 -21.36 -28.21
CA ARG A 153 -12.19 -21.71 -29.07
C ARG A 153 -10.89 -21.81 -28.28
N LYS A 154 -10.73 -22.92 -27.56
CA LYS A 154 -9.58 -23.16 -26.66
C LYS A 154 -8.21 -23.17 -27.37
N GLU A 155 -8.18 -23.38 -28.68
CA GLU A 155 -6.96 -23.36 -29.49
C GLU A 155 -6.44 -21.94 -29.79
N VAL A 156 -7.31 -20.92 -29.74
CA VAL A 156 -6.98 -19.53 -30.11
C VAL A 156 -7.15 -18.56 -28.94
N TRP A 157 -8.08 -18.87 -28.03
CA TRP A 157 -8.28 -18.13 -26.78
C TRP A 157 -7.54 -18.85 -25.64
N PRO A 158 -6.50 -18.24 -25.05
CA PRO A 158 -5.68 -18.95 -24.09
C PRO A 158 -6.49 -19.29 -22.83
N PRO A 159 -6.35 -20.50 -22.27
CA PRO A 159 -7.18 -21.00 -21.17
C PRO A 159 -7.06 -20.17 -19.88
N GLU A 160 -6.03 -19.36 -19.75
CA GLU A 160 -5.82 -18.40 -18.66
C GLU A 160 -6.63 -17.09 -18.79
N PHE A 161 -7.22 -16.79 -19.94
CA PHE A 161 -8.06 -15.62 -20.15
C PHE A 161 -9.53 -15.96 -19.88
N GLY A 162 -10.16 -15.23 -18.95
CA GLY A 162 -11.55 -15.46 -18.56
C GLY A 162 -12.54 -14.48 -19.19
N THR A 163 -13.79 -14.58 -18.76
CA THR A 163 -14.90 -13.73 -19.22
C THR A 163 -14.60 -12.23 -19.05
N ALA A 164 -13.92 -11.84 -17.97
CA ALA A 164 -13.52 -10.44 -17.73
C ALA A 164 -12.51 -9.93 -18.77
N ASP A 165 -11.58 -10.78 -19.21
CA ASP A 165 -10.57 -10.41 -20.21
C ASP A 165 -11.19 -10.21 -21.57
N GLY A 166 -12.08 -11.12 -21.97
CA GLY A 166 -12.86 -10.96 -23.20
C GLY A 166 -13.71 -9.68 -23.18
N ALA A 167 -14.29 -9.35 -22.03
CA ALA A 167 -15.11 -8.15 -21.86
C ALA A 167 -14.29 -6.85 -21.97
N LEU A 168 -13.10 -6.81 -21.35
CA LEU A 168 -12.18 -5.67 -21.44
C LEU A 168 -11.59 -5.52 -22.84
N LEU A 169 -11.27 -6.64 -23.49
CA LEU A 169 -10.79 -6.66 -24.87
C LEU A 169 -11.85 -6.12 -25.84
N TRP A 170 -13.10 -6.58 -25.71
CA TRP A 170 -14.22 -6.04 -26.47
C TRP A 170 -14.42 -4.54 -26.23
N LEU A 171 -14.41 -4.12 -24.96
CA LEU A 171 -14.59 -2.72 -24.56
C LEU A 171 -13.52 -1.83 -25.21
N ARG A 172 -12.25 -2.25 -25.14
CA ARG A 172 -11.13 -1.51 -25.71
C ARG A 172 -11.26 -1.33 -27.22
N HIS A 173 -11.60 -2.40 -27.95
CA HIS A 173 -11.75 -2.35 -29.40
C HIS A 173 -12.86 -1.37 -29.82
N VAL A 174 -13.99 -1.36 -29.09
CA VAL A 174 -15.11 -0.46 -29.39
C VAL A 174 -14.76 0.99 -29.09
N LEU A 175 -14.13 1.27 -27.94
CA LEU A 175 -13.79 2.64 -27.54
C LEU A 175 -12.74 3.28 -28.45
N ASP A 176 -11.67 2.54 -28.81
CA ASP A 176 -10.62 3.04 -29.69
C ASP A 176 -11.15 3.30 -31.11
N ALA A 177 -11.98 2.38 -31.64
CA ALA A 177 -12.62 2.56 -32.94
C ALA A 177 -13.63 3.72 -32.95
N ASP A 178 -14.41 3.88 -31.87
CA ASP A 178 -15.35 4.99 -31.75
C ASP A 178 -14.62 6.33 -31.69
N GLU A 179 -13.72 6.54 -30.75
CA GLU A 179 -13.07 7.85 -30.53
C GLU A 179 -12.46 8.42 -31.81
N THR A 180 -11.69 7.58 -32.49
CA THR A 180 -10.81 7.97 -33.59
C THR A 180 -11.58 8.26 -34.88
N THR A 181 -12.76 7.66 -35.07
CA THR A 181 -13.53 7.77 -36.31
C THR A 181 -14.58 8.88 -36.31
N ARG A 182 -14.88 9.52 -35.17
CA ARG A 182 -15.96 10.53 -35.04
C ARG A 182 -15.85 11.71 -36.01
N LYS A 183 -14.63 12.07 -36.42
CA LYS A 183 -14.35 13.20 -37.32
C LYS A 183 -14.49 12.86 -38.81
N THR A 184 -14.72 11.59 -39.13
CA THR A 184 -14.88 11.10 -40.51
C THR A 184 -16.31 10.60 -40.71
N PRO A 185 -16.91 10.78 -41.90
CA PRO A 185 -18.20 10.14 -42.21
C PRO A 185 -18.11 8.63 -41.97
N ARG A 186 -18.91 8.11 -41.04
CA ARG A 186 -18.87 6.73 -40.56
C ARG A 186 -20.29 6.18 -40.37
N ALA A 187 -20.42 4.86 -40.42
CA ALA A 187 -21.63 4.16 -40.02
C ALA A 187 -21.38 3.34 -38.76
N VAL A 188 -22.31 3.37 -37.80
CA VAL A 188 -22.34 2.44 -36.65
C VAL A 188 -23.55 1.53 -36.85
N ILE A 189 -23.39 0.22 -36.80
CA ILE A 189 -24.46 -0.76 -37.01
C ILE A 189 -24.34 -1.89 -35.98
N THR A 190 -25.41 -2.65 -35.77
CA THR A 190 -25.33 -3.90 -35.01
C THR A 190 -25.36 -5.12 -35.94
N TYR A 191 -24.78 -6.22 -35.50
CA TYR A 191 -24.86 -7.51 -36.19
C TYR A 191 -26.31 -7.99 -36.31
N ASP A 192 -27.15 -7.69 -35.31
CA ASP A 192 -28.56 -8.03 -35.34
C ASP A 192 -29.32 -7.24 -36.42
N ASP A 193 -28.98 -5.97 -36.65
CA ASP A 193 -29.54 -5.18 -37.75
C ASP A 193 -29.18 -5.81 -39.12
N VAL A 194 -27.93 -6.26 -39.28
CA VAL A 194 -27.47 -6.94 -40.51
C VAL A 194 -28.25 -8.23 -40.76
N LEU A 195 -28.59 -9.00 -39.72
CA LEU A 195 -29.34 -10.24 -39.90
C LEU A 195 -30.85 -10.01 -40.09
N GLN A 196 -31.43 -9.03 -39.41
CA GLN A 196 -32.87 -8.78 -39.43
C GLN A 196 -33.32 -7.93 -40.62
N ASP A 197 -32.55 -6.91 -40.97
CA ASP A 197 -32.83 -5.99 -42.07
C ASP A 197 -31.52 -5.53 -42.74
N TRP A 198 -30.89 -6.46 -43.47
CA TRP A 198 -29.65 -6.17 -44.19
C TRP A 198 -29.82 -5.07 -45.24
N ARG A 199 -31.01 -4.94 -45.87
CA ARG A 199 -31.27 -3.92 -46.90
C ARG A 199 -31.29 -2.52 -46.29
N GLY A 200 -32.04 -2.33 -45.21
CA GLY A 200 -32.08 -1.06 -44.47
C GLY A 200 -30.70 -0.72 -43.90
N THR A 201 -29.97 -1.73 -43.42
CA THR A 201 -28.61 -1.59 -42.90
C THR A 201 -27.63 -1.17 -44.00
N PHE A 202 -27.70 -1.78 -45.17
CA PHE A 202 -26.87 -1.44 -46.33
C PHE A 202 -27.15 -0.02 -46.84
N ALA A 203 -28.42 0.37 -46.97
CA ALA A 203 -28.80 1.74 -47.33
C ALA A 203 -28.32 2.78 -46.30
N LYS A 204 -28.37 2.43 -45.01
CA LYS A 204 -27.83 3.26 -43.93
C LYS A 204 -26.31 3.42 -44.02
N ILE A 205 -25.57 2.34 -44.30
CA ILE A 205 -24.11 2.41 -44.50
C ILE A 205 -23.78 3.36 -45.66
N ALA A 206 -24.44 3.21 -46.80
CA ALA A 206 -24.22 4.06 -47.97
C ALA A 206 -24.42 5.55 -47.65
N ARG A 207 -25.50 5.87 -46.93
CA ARG A 207 -25.83 7.24 -46.52
C ARG A 207 -24.87 7.81 -45.48
N ASP A 208 -24.64 7.10 -44.37
CA ASP A 208 -23.97 7.64 -43.20
C ASP A 208 -22.44 7.68 -43.39
N ALA A 209 -21.86 6.66 -44.04
CA ALA A 209 -20.44 6.63 -44.40
C ALA A 209 -20.15 7.36 -45.73
N LYS A 210 -21.20 7.85 -46.43
CA LYS A 210 -21.13 8.54 -47.74
C LYS A 210 -20.43 7.70 -48.82
N ILE A 211 -20.83 6.43 -48.94
CA ILE A 211 -20.28 5.49 -49.93
C ILE A 211 -21.25 5.37 -51.09
N ALA A 212 -20.75 5.52 -52.32
CA ALA A 212 -21.48 5.21 -53.53
C ALA A 212 -21.14 3.77 -53.95
N PHE A 213 -22.04 2.84 -53.68
CA PHE A 213 -21.87 1.44 -54.07
C PHE A 213 -22.17 1.26 -55.57
N PRO A 214 -21.35 0.50 -56.31
CA PRO A 214 -21.61 0.17 -57.71
C PRO A 214 -22.93 -0.58 -57.94
N ASN A 215 -23.29 -1.48 -57.02
CA ASN A 215 -24.48 -2.32 -57.15
C ASN A 215 -25.56 -1.86 -56.16
N ALA A 216 -26.82 -1.78 -56.60
CA ALA A 216 -27.95 -1.50 -55.73
C ALA A 216 -28.34 -2.77 -54.94
N ALA A 217 -28.98 -2.60 -53.78
CA ALA A 217 -29.34 -3.73 -52.92
C ALA A 217 -30.21 -4.79 -53.63
N ASP A 218 -31.07 -4.36 -54.57
CA ASP A 218 -31.93 -5.27 -55.31
C ASP A 218 -31.15 -6.13 -56.33
N ASP A 219 -29.98 -5.66 -56.80
CA ASP A 219 -29.17 -6.36 -57.81
C ASP A 219 -28.51 -7.64 -57.26
N PHE A 220 -28.23 -7.69 -55.95
CA PHE A 220 -27.56 -8.82 -55.29
C PHE A 220 -28.40 -9.44 -54.16
N ALA A 221 -29.69 -9.14 -54.14
CA ALA A 221 -30.62 -9.56 -53.09
C ALA A 221 -30.59 -11.07 -52.80
N SER A 222 -30.65 -11.89 -53.86
CA SER A 222 -30.64 -13.35 -53.75
C SER A 222 -29.35 -13.88 -53.14
N ASP A 223 -28.20 -13.32 -53.53
CA ASP A 223 -26.88 -13.74 -53.05
C ASP A 223 -26.68 -13.36 -51.58
N ALA A 224 -27.11 -12.17 -51.19
CA ALA A 224 -27.04 -11.69 -49.80
C ALA A 224 -27.95 -12.51 -48.87
N GLU A 225 -29.20 -12.77 -49.26
CA GLU A 225 -30.13 -13.59 -48.48
C GLU A 225 -29.64 -15.04 -48.34
N GLY A 226 -29.14 -15.63 -49.43
CA GLY A 226 -28.54 -16.96 -49.43
C GLY A 226 -27.35 -17.04 -48.46
N PHE A 227 -26.42 -16.09 -48.52
CA PHE A 227 -25.24 -16.07 -47.66
C PHE A 227 -25.58 -15.82 -46.17
N LEU A 228 -26.43 -14.84 -45.88
CA LEU A 228 -26.80 -14.50 -44.50
C LEU A 228 -27.64 -15.61 -43.83
N SER A 229 -28.42 -16.37 -44.61
CA SER A 229 -29.19 -17.53 -44.11
C SER A 229 -28.33 -18.75 -43.76
N GLN A 230 -27.14 -18.90 -44.38
CA GLN A 230 -26.18 -19.97 -44.06
C GLN A 230 -25.33 -19.67 -42.80
N GLY A 231 -25.24 -18.41 -42.37
CA GLY A 231 -24.53 -18.01 -41.17
C GLY A 231 -25.29 -18.39 -39.89
N GLN A 232 -25.10 -19.61 -39.40
CA GLN A 232 -25.76 -20.06 -38.15
C GLN A 232 -25.39 -19.16 -36.96
N ARG A 233 -26.39 -18.52 -36.35
CA ARG A 233 -26.29 -17.84 -35.05
C ARG A 233 -26.26 -18.90 -33.95
N HIS A 234 -25.08 -19.40 -33.60
CA HIS A 234 -24.96 -20.50 -32.64
C HIS A 234 -25.32 -20.12 -31.18
N GLN A 235 -25.35 -18.83 -30.84
CA GLN A 235 -25.64 -18.34 -29.48
C GLN A 235 -26.41 -17.01 -29.55
N ARG A 236 -27.46 -16.87 -28.72
CA ARG A 236 -28.27 -15.66 -28.57
C ARG A 236 -28.53 -15.41 -27.10
N HIS A 237 -27.87 -14.41 -26.53
CA HIS A 237 -28.21 -13.89 -25.22
C HIS A 237 -29.06 -12.61 -25.35
N SER A 238 -29.96 -12.42 -24.40
CA SER A 238 -30.83 -11.25 -24.28
C SER A 238 -30.14 -10.11 -23.54
N ASP A 239 -30.62 -8.88 -23.73
CA ASP A 239 -30.18 -7.71 -22.96
C ASP A 239 -30.42 -7.89 -21.45
N ALA A 240 -31.44 -8.68 -21.07
CA ALA A 240 -31.70 -9.03 -19.69
C ALA A 240 -30.58 -9.90 -19.10
N GLU A 241 -30.07 -10.88 -19.86
CA GLU A 241 -28.95 -11.71 -19.44
C GLU A 241 -27.65 -10.90 -19.36
N LEU A 242 -27.44 -9.95 -20.28
CA LEU A 242 -26.30 -9.01 -20.24
C LEU A 242 -26.32 -8.12 -18.98
N LEU A 243 -27.51 -7.66 -18.56
CA LEU A 243 -27.70 -6.85 -17.34
C LEU A 243 -27.56 -7.65 -16.05
N LEU A 244 -27.84 -8.95 -16.09
CA LEU A 244 -27.76 -9.87 -14.96
C LEU A 244 -26.33 -10.41 -14.77
N ASP A 245 -25.50 -10.43 -15.81
CA ASP A 245 -24.10 -10.87 -15.71
C ASP A 245 -23.25 -9.84 -14.92
N PRO A 246 -22.66 -10.21 -13.76
CA PRO A 246 -21.93 -9.28 -12.90
C PRO A 246 -20.71 -8.62 -13.54
N ILE A 247 -20.08 -9.27 -14.52
CA ILE A 247 -18.87 -8.78 -15.21
C ILE A 247 -19.28 -7.82 -16.32
N MET A 248 -20.35 -8.13 -17.04
CA MET A 248 -20.82 -7.31 -18.17
C MET A 248 -21.61 -6.08 -17.70
N ARG A 249 -22.15 -6.12 -16.48
CA ARG A 249 -22.85 -5.01 -15.83
C ARG A 249 -21.90 -3.85 -15.55
N GLY A 250 -22.10 -2.71 -16.21
CA GLY A 250 -21.28 -1.50 -16.02
C GLY A 250 -20.79 -0.94 -17.35
N TRP A 251 -19.47 -0.72 -17.48
CA TRP A 251 -18.84 -0.09 -18.66
C TRP A 251 -19.16 -0.81 -19.98
N VAL A 252 -19.18 -2.15 -19.96
CA VAL A 252 -19.41 -2.98 -21.14
C VAL A 252 -20.86 -2.84 -21.63
N ASN A 253 -21.84 -3.03 -20.74
CA ASN A 253 -23.25 -2.81 -21.08
C ASN A 253 -23.52 -1.36 -21.51
N GLU A 254 -22.99 -0.37 -20.78
CA GLU A 254 -23.20 1.05 -21.12
C GLU A 254 -22.64 1.40 -22.52
N THR A 255 -21.47 0.85 -22.86
CA THR A 255 -20.86 0.98 -24.19
C THR A 255 -21.70 0.33 -25.27
N TYR A 256 -22.18 -0.90 -25.03
CA TYR A 256 -23.04 -1.62 -25.98
C TYR A 256 -24.35 -0.85 -26.20
N SER A 257 -25.05 -0.48 -25.13
CA SER A 257 -26.30 0.27 -25.20
C SER A 257 -26.14 1.66 -25.85
N ALA A 258 -25.01 2.34 -25.64
CA ALA A 258 -24.72 3.58 -26.36
C ALA A 258 -24.47 3.32 -27.86
N GLY A 259 -23.79 2.24 -28.18
CA GLY A 259 -23.58 1.76 -29.54
C GLY A 259 -24.89 1.44 -30.28
N GLU A 260 -25.83 0.76 -29.64
CA GLU A 260 -27.17 0.49 -30.20
C GLU A 260 -27.99 1.76 -30.42
N GLU A 261 -27.82 2.77 -29.55
CA GLU A 261 -28.43 4.08 -29.78
C GLU A 261 -27.79 4.77 -31.00
N LEU A 262 -26.47 4.72 -31.15
CA LEU A 262 -25.78 5.25 -32.34
C LEU A 262 -26.14 4.49 -33.61
N ALA A 263 -26.40 3.18 -33.52
CA ALA A 263 -26.87 2.38 -34.63
C ALA A 263 -28.27 2.80 -35.09
N ARG A 264 -29.14 3.26 -34.18
CA ARG A 264 -30.46 3.80 -34.54
C ARG A 264 -30.41 5.27 -34.95
N LYS A 265 -29.60 6.07 -34.27
CA LYS A 265 -29.50 7.52 -34.45
C LYS A 265 -28.03 7.96 -34.54
N SER A 266 -27.53 7.99 -35.77
CA SER A 266 -26.18 8.45 -36.08
C SER A 266 -25.91 9.84 -35.50
N GLY A 267 -24.87 9.94 -34.67
CA GLY A 267 -24.45 11.20 -34.04
C GLY A 267 -25.25 11.61 -32.79
N SER A 268 -25.98 10.71 -32.12
CA SER A 268 -26.67 11.04 -30.86
C SER A 268 -25.70 11.62 -29.81
N PRO A 269 -25.87 12.89 -29.37
CA PRO A 269 -25.00 13.50 -28.36
C PRO A 269 -25.05 12.77 -27.01
N ALA A 270 -26.20 12.19 -26.66
CA ALA A 270 -26.36 11.44 -25.42
C ALA A 270 -25.56 10.14 -25.44
N ALA A 271 -25.59 9.40 -26.55
CA ALA A 271 -24.79 8.19 -26.71
C ALA A 271 -23.29 8.50 -26.73
N LEU A 272 -22.86 9.53 -27.46
CA LEU A 272 -21.45 9.96 -27.51
C LEU A 272 -20.95 10.40 -26.12
N ALA A 273 -21.75 11.14 -25.35
CA ALA A 273 -21.40 11.52 -23.98
C ALA A 273 -21.27 10.32 -23.04
N ARG A 274 -22.10 9.27 -23.22
CA ARG A 274 -22.00 8.02 -22.46
C ARG A 274 -20.72 7.26 -22.80
N LEU A 275 -20.38 7.17 -24.09
CA LEU A 275 -19.10 6.59 -24.53
C LEU A 275 -17.88 7.38 -24.01
N ASP A 276 -17.94 8.71 -23.99
CA ASP A 276 -16.87 9.55 -23.43
C ASP A 276 -16.71 9.37 -21.92
N ALA A 277 -17.81 9.24 -21.19
CA ALA A 277 -17.78 8.98 -19.76
C ALA A 277 -17.18 7.60 -19.45
N VAL A 278 -17.55 6.56 -20.20
CA VAL A 278 -16.97 5.23 -20.06
C VAL A 278 -15.50 5.24 -20.45
N ARG A 279 -15.11 5.88 -21.55
CA ARG A 279 -13.71 5.99 -21.98
C ARG A 279 -12.85 6.71 -20.94
N THR A 280 -13.34 7.83 -20.40
CA THR A 280 -12.62 8.58 -19.36
C THR A 280 -12.39 7.71 -18.12
N ALA A 281 -13.45 7.06 -17.63
CA ALA A 281 -13.35 6.17 -16.47
C ALA A 281 -12.43 4.96 -16.73
N PHE A 282 -12.51 4.38 -17.93
CA PHE A 282 -11.66 3.26 -18.33
C PHE A 282 -10.19 3.68 -18.44
N TYR A 283 -9.88 4.84 -19.01
CA TYR A 283 -8.51 5.36 -19.12
C TYR A 283 -7.93 5.83 -17.78
N GLU A 284 -8.73 6.41 -16.90
CA GLU A 284 -8.32 6.72 -15.52
C GLU A 284 -7.97 5.44 -14.73
N ALA A 285 -8.63 4.32 -15.04
CA ALA A 285 -8.34 3.02 -14.43
C ALA A 285 -7.18 2.26 -15.09
N LEU A 286 -6.71 2.66 -16.28
CA LEU A 286 -5.66 1.94 -17.02
C LEU A 286 -4.36 1.75 -16.24
N PRO A 287 -3.80 2.73 -15.51
CA PRO A 287 -2.55 2.51 -14.77
C PRO A 287 -2.66 1.40 -13.71
N LEU A 288 -3.80 1.34 -13.01
CA LEU A 288 -4.10 0.33 -12.00
C LEU A 288 -4.33 -1.05 -12.65
N LEU A 289 -5.13 -1.08 -13.71
CA LEU A 289 -5.43 -2.28 -14.49
C LEU A 289 -4.17 -2.84 -15.20
N ALA A 290 -3.26 -1.96 -15.64
CA ALA A 290 -1.98 -2.32 -16.24
C ALA A 290 -1.00 -2.92 -15.23
N GLN A 291 -1.02 -2.52 -13.95
CA GLN A 291 -0.20 -3.16 -12.92
C GLN A 291 -0.64 -4.60 -12.66
N ILE A 292 -1.94 -4.85 -12.54
CA ILE A 292 -2.52 -6.20 -12.39
C ILE A 292 -2.28 -7.05 -13.65
N SER A 293 -2.40 -6.44 -14.82
CA SER A 293 -2.11 -7.08 -16.11
C SER A 293 -0.61 -7.36 -16.29
N SER A 294 0.30 -6.48 -15.85
CA SER A 294 1.75 -6.65 -15.99
C SER A 294 2.30 -7.82 -15.17
N ILE A 295 1.70 -8.10 -14.00
CA ILE A 295 2.02 -9.29 -13.20
C ILE A 295 1.61 -10.56 -13.94
N ARG A 296 0.43 -10.56 -14.57
CA ARG A 296 -0.07 -11.69 -15.36
C ARG A 296 0.66 -11.85 -16.70
N GLN A 297 1.03 -10.76 -17.35
CA GLN A 297 1.68 -10.71 -18.66
C GLN A 297 3.19 -10.87 -18.61
N GLY A 298 3.84 -10.44 -17.52
CA GLY A 298 5.24 -10.77 -17.26
C GLY A 298 5.44 -12.27 -17.12
N ALA A 299 4.57 -12.93 -16.34
CA ALA A 299 4.59 -14.39 -16.18
C ALA A 299 4.21 -15.13 -17.48
N LEU A 300 3.18 -14.68 -18.21
CA LEU A 300 2.74 -15.32 -19.45
C LEU A 300 3.72 -15.08 -20.62
N GLY A 301 4.31 -13.89 -20.74
CA GLY A 301 5.33 -13.57 -21.73
C GLY A 301 6.61 -14.38 -21.51
N LEU A 302 7.00 -14.59 -20.25
CA LEU A 302 8.08 -15.52 -19.90
C LEU A 302 7.72 -16.96 -20.28
N LEU A 303 6.50 -17.43 -20.00
CA LEU A 303 6.06 -18.79 -20.36
C LEU A 303 6.00 -19.02 -21.88
N ILE A 304 5.49 -18.06 -22.66
CA ILE A 304 5.44 -18.14 -24.13
C ILE A 304 6.85 -18.13 -24.72
N GLU A 305 7.73 -17.23 -24.24
CA GLU A 305 9.11 -17.17 -24.70
C GLU A 305 9.89 -18.44 -24.34
N ARG A 306 9.61 -19.05 -23.17
CA ARG A 306 10.20 -20.33 -22.77
C ARG A 306 9.66 -21.52 -23.57
N ASN A 307 8.37 -21.55 -23.91
CA ASN A 307 7.80 -22.55 -24.80
C ASN A 307 8.41 -22.45 -26.21
N ARG A 308 8.56 -21.23 -26.74
CA ARG A 308 9.22 -20.99 -28.03
C ARG A 308 10.67 -21.48 -28.02
N GLN A 309 11.42 -21.20 -26.95
CA GLN A 309 12.79 -21.71 -26.78
C GLN A 309 12.86 -23.23 -26.67
N LEU A 310 11.86 -23.86 -26.05
CA LEU A 310 11.70 -25.32 -25.97
C LEU A 310 11.42 -25.93 -27.35
N GLU A 311 10.50 -25.35 -28.12
CA GLU A 311 10.17 -25.79 -29.48
C GLU A 311 11.36 -25.65 -30.43
N GLU A 312 12.09 -24.54 -30.36
CA GLU A 312 13.33 -24.34 -31.14
C GLU A 312 14.43 -25.32 -30.74
N ALA A 313 14.60 -25.62 -29.45
CA ALA A 313 15.56 -26.59 -28.98
C ALA A 313 15.18 -28.03 -29.39
N GLN A 314 13.88 -28.35 -29.36
CA GLN A 314 13.34 -29.64 -29.77
C GLN A 314 13.51 -29.85 -31.28
N SER A 315 13.16 -28.85 -32.10
CA SER A 315 13.34 -28.90 -33.56
C SER A 315 14.82 -29.06 -33.96
N ARG A 316 15.75 -28.38 -33.26
CA ARG A 316 17.20 -28.61 -33.46
C ARG A 316 17.60 -30.04 -33.11
N LEU A 317 17.07 -30.60 -32.03
CA LEU A 317 17.32 -31.98 -31.63
C LEU A 317 16.79 -33.00 -32.65
N ASP A 318 15.61 -32.75 -33.22
CA ASP A 318 15.02 -33.60 -34.25
C ASP A 318 15.84 -33.52 -35.55
N THR A 319 16.29 -32.31 -35.93
CA THR A 319 17.22 -32.12 -37.08
C THR A 319 18.55 -32.85 -36.86
N LEU A 320 19.13 -32.73 -35.66
CA LEU A 320 20.36 -33.42 -35.27
C LEU A 320 20.17 -34.95 -35.20
N ALA A 321 18.96 -35.42 -34.87
CA ALA A 321 18.62 -36.85 -34.88
C ALA A 321 18.44 -37.39 -36.29
N GLU A 322 17.86 -36.60 -37.21
CA GLU A 322 17.74 -36.93 -38.64
C GLU A 322 19.12 -36.97 -39.32
N GLU A 323 20.01 -36.01 -39.04
CA GLU A 323 21.42 -36.03 -39.51
C GLU A 323 22.17 -37.28 -39.03
N LEU A 324 21.82 -37.81 -37.84
CA LEU A 324 22.40 -39.04 -37.29
C LEU A 324 21.89 -40.30 -38.01
N ILE A 325 20.63 -40.29 -38.48
CA ILE A 325 20.00 -41.40 -39.20
C ILE A 325 20.53 -41.48 -40.65
N GLU A 326 20.91 -40.36 -41.26
CA GLU A 326 21.55 -40.34 -42.59
C GLU A 326 23.05 -40.65 -42.57
N THR A 327 23.68 -40.78 -41.40
CA THR A 327 25.08 -41.22 -41.31
C THR A 327 25.13 -42.76 -41.40
N PRO A 328 25.74 -43.36 -42.45
CA PRO A 328 25.69 -44.81 -42.65
C PRO A 328 26.36 -45.55 -41.48
N GLU A 329 25.66 -46.56 -40.97
CA GLU A 329 26.09 -47.65 -40.08
C GLU A 329 27.60 -47.71 -39.80
N ILE A 330 28.03 -47.18 -38.65
CA ILE A 330 29.33 -47.52 -38.03
C ILE A 330 29.07 -48.13 -36.65
N GLU A 331 28.12 -49.08 -36.57
CA GLU A 331 28.00 -50.00 -35.43
C GLU A 331 28.60 -51.38 -35.71
N GLU A 332 29.04 -51.67 -36.95
CA GLU A 332 29.68 -52.95 -37.31
C GLU A 332 31.08 -52.79 -37.93
N LEU A 333 32.00 -52.15 -37.21
CA LEU A 333 33.44 -52.39 -37.43
C LEU A 333 34.07 -52.84 -36.12
N GLU A 334 33.81 -54.10 -35.76
CA GLU A 334 34.79 -54.92 -35.06
C GLU A 334 36.00 -55.09 -35.99
N LEU A 335 37.05 -54.29 -35.77
CA LEU A 335 38.39 -54.60 -36.28
C LEU A 335 39.34 -54.57 -35.09
N GLY A 336 40.01 -55.70 -34.89
CA GLY A 336 40.83 -56.00 -33.72
C GLY A 336 42.08 -55.12 -33.59
N ASP A 337 42.83 -55.39 -32.52
CA ASP A 337 44.06 -54.73 -32.05
C ASP A 337 45.20 -54.68 -33.10
N ASP A 338 45.03 -53.97 -34.22
CA ASP A 338 46.11 -53.66 -35.15
C ASP A 338 46.24 -52.15 -35.40
N ASP A 339 47.42 -51.65 -35.07
CA ASP A 339 47.75 -50.26 -34.69
C ASP A 339 48.08 -49.39 -35.92
N SER A 340 47.21 -49.40 -36.95
CA SER A 340 47.48 -48.65 -38.19
C SER A 340 46.29 -47.92 -38.85
N ALA A 341 45.22 -47.61 -38.12
CA ALA A 341 44.09 -46.87 -38.66
C ALA A 341 44.37 -45.36 -38.82
N LEU A 342 44.08 -44.84 -40.03
CA LEU A 342 44.31 -43.48 -40.55
C LEU A 342 43.88 -42.31 -39.63
N PRO A 343 44.50 -41.12 -39.78
CA PRO A 343 44.10 -39.87 -39.11
C PRO A 343 42.61 -39.51 -39.26
N GLU A 344 41.98 -39.93 -40.35
CA GLU A 344 40.56 -39.70 -40.65
C GLU A 344 39.63 -40.40 -39.64
N VAL A 345 39.99 -41.60 -39.15
CA VAL A 345 39.18 -42.35 -38.17
C VAL A 345 39.24 -41.69 -36.78
N GLN A 346 40.39 -41.14 -36.39
CA GLN A 346 40.52 -40.37 -35.14
C GLN A 346 39.75 -39.04 -35.21
N GLN A 347 39.75 -38.37 -36.36
CA GLN A 347 39.03 -37.11 -36.56
C GLN A 347 37.51 -37.31 -36.50
N ILE A 348 37.00 -38.41 -37.07
CA ILE A 348 35.58 -38.80 -36.98
C ILE A 348 35.20 -39.16 -35.53
N ARG A 349 36.04 -39.91 -34.79
CA ARG A 349 35.81 -40.21 -33.36
C ARG A 349 35.74 -38.95 -32.49
N ALA A 350 36.64 -37.99 -32.73
CA ALA A 350 36.65 -36.71 -32.01
C ALA A 350 35.39 -35.88 -32.32
N GLY A 351 34.94 -35.87 -33.58
CA GLY A 351 33.68 -35.24 -33.99
C GLY A 351 32.46 -35.84 -33.30
N ILE A 352 32.36 -37.18 -33.28
CA ILE A 352 31.26 -37.90 -32.60
C ILE A 352 31.27 -37.64 -31.08
N SER A 353 32.45 -37.58 -30.47
CA SER A 353 32.56 -37.31 -29.02
C SER A 353 32.16 -35.87 -28.67
N ALA A 354 32.57 -34.89 -29.48
CA ALA A 354 32.17 -33.49 -29.30
C ALA A 354 30.65 -33.31 -29.50
N PHE A 355 30.08 -34.02 -30.48
CA PHE A 355 28.65 -34.02 -30.74
C PHE A 355 27.84 -34.65 -29.59
N LYS A 356 28.30 -35.80 -29.04
CA LYS A 356 27.69 -36.43 -27.86
C LYS A 356 27.69 -35.49 -26.65
N ALA A 357 28.78 -34.76 -26.42
CA ALA A 357 28.86 -33.77 -25.35
C ALA A 357 27.88 -32.60 -25.54
N LEU A 358 27.74 -32.10 -26.79
CA LEU A 358 26.79 -31.05 -27.12
C LEU A 358 25.32 -31.51 -26.95
N ALA A 359 25.01 -32.73 -27.37
CA ALA A 359 23.68 -33.33 -27.22
C ALA A 359 23.30 -33.58 -25.74
N VAL A 360 24.26 -33.95 -24.90
CA VAL A 360 24.05 -34.08 -23.43
C VAL A 360 23.74 -32.71 -22.81
N GLY A 361 24.51 -31.67 -23.15
CA GLY A 361 24.26 -30.31 -22.64
C GLY A 361 22.92 -29.73 -23.08
N GLN A 362 22.46 -30.02 -24.31
CA GLN A 362 21.13 -29.61 -24.77
C GLN A 362 20.00 -30.40 -24.08
N LYS A 363 20.18 -31.71 -23.85
CA LYS A 363 19.23 -32.53 -23.08
C LYS A 363 19.09 -32.07 -21.63
N GLU A 364 20.18 -31.66 -20.99
CA GLU A 364 20.16 -31.07 -19.64
C GLU A 364 19.39 -29.75 -19.62
N LYS A 365 19.63 -28.88 -20.61
CA LYS A 365 18.91 -27.60 -20.73
C LYS A 365 17.40 -27.79 -20.95
N ILE A 366 16.99 -28.78 -21.73
CA ILE A 366 15.58 -29.15 -21.91
C ILE A 366 14.97 -29.72 -20.63
N ARG A 367 15.71 -30.54 -19.87
CA ARG A 367 15.24 -31.03 -18.56
C ARG A 367 15.03 -29.88 -17.58
N GLU A 368 15.95 -28.92 -17.55
CA GLU A 368 15.84 -27.75 -16.68
C GLU A 368 14.65 -26.85 -17.08
N LEU A 369 14.47 -26.60 -18.38
CA LEU A 369 13.32 -25.86 -18.90
C LEU A 369 12.00 -26.57 -18.58
N ASN A 370 11.93 -27.90 -18.73
CA ASN A 370 10.75 -28.70 -18.39
C ASN A 370 10.45 -28.69 -16.88
N ARG A 371 11.48 -28.71 -16.02
CA ARG A 371 11.31 -28.61 -14.56
C ARG A 371 10.69 -27.27 -14.18
N LEU A 372 11.24 -26.17 -14.70
CA LEU A 372 10.75 -24.81 -14.44
C LEU A 372 9.34 -24.58 -15.00
N LEU A 373 9.03 -25.14 -16.17
CA LEU A 373 7.69 -25.10 -16.75
C LEU A 373 6.67 -25.81 -15.85
N THR A 374 7.04 -26.96 -15.30
CA THR A 374 6.19 -27.75 -14.40
C THR A 374 5.94 -27.02 -13.08
N GLU A 375 6.96 -26.37 -12.52
CA GLU A 375 6.85 -25.54 -11.31
C GLU A 375 5.88 -24.36 -11.51
N HIS A 376 6.05 -23.60 -12.59
CA HIS A 376 5.14 -22.48 -12.89
C HIS A 376 3.71 -22.90 -13.24
N GLN A 377 3.51 -24.05 -13.89
CA GLN A 377 2.17 -24.61 -14.11
C GLN A 377 1.48 -24.97 -12.79
N ARG A 378 2.24 -25.45 -11.81
CA ARG A 378 1.73 -25.77 -10.47
C ARG A 378 1.33 -24.52 -9.70
N ASP A 379 2.17 -23.49 -9.73
CA ASP A 379 1.87 -22.19 -9.09
C ASP A 379 0.61 -21.54 -9.67
N LEU A 380 0.46 -21.61 -11.00
CA LEU A 380 -0.73 -21.11 -11.70
C LEU A 380 -2.00 -21.89 -11.29
N GLN A 381 -1.88 -23.21 -11.10
CA GLN A 381 -2.99 -24.05 -10.68
C GLN A 381 -3.41 -23.76 -9.23
N ASP A 382 -2.46 -23.51 -8.34
CA ASP A 382 -2.75 -23.12 -6.95
C ASP A 382 -3.40 -21.75 -6.84
N ALA A 383 -2.97 -20.79 -7.66
CA ALA A 383 -3.63 -19.49 -7.78
C ALA A 383 -5.08 -19.62 -8.31
N ARG A 384 -5.32 -20.50 -9.30
CA ARG A 384 -6.66 -20.82 -9.80
C ARG A 384 -7.56 -21.45 -8.74
N ASN A 385 -7.01 -22.37 -7.94
CA ASN A 385 -7.74 -23.02 -6.85
C ASN A 385 -8.18 -22.00 -5.79
N LYS A 386 -7.29 -21.08 -5.38
CA LYS A 386 -7.60 -19.98 -4.46
C LYS A 386 -8.67 -19.04 -5.01
N LEU A 387 -8.56 -18.64 -6.28
CA LEU A 387 -9.57 -17.80 -6.94
C LEU A 387 -10.94 -18.47 -7.03
N SER A 388 -10.98 -19.79 -7.27
CA SER A 388 -12.22 -20.57 -7.29
C SER A 388 -12.89 -20.67 -5.91
N ALA A 389 -12.09 -20.74 -4.83
CA ALA A 389 -12.59 -20.75 -3.46
C ALA A 389 -13.19 -19.38 -3.09
N MET A 390 -12.51 -18.29 -3.44
CA MET A 390 -13.01 -16.94 -3.25
C MET A 390 -14.32 -16.68 -4.02
N ARG A 391 -14.45 -17.18 -5.25
CA ARG A 391 -15.70 -17.08 -6.03
C ARG A 391 -16.86 -17.86 -5.41
N ARG A 392 -16.60 -19.03 -4.83
CA ARG A 392 -17.61 -19.81 -4.08
C ARG A 392 -18.11 -19.05 -2.85
N ASN A 393 -17.20 -18.42 -2.11
CA ASN A 393 -17.54 -17.58 -0.96
C ASN A 393 -18.38 -16.36 -1.38
N ALA A 394 -18.02 -15.70 -2.49
CA ALA A 394 -18.79 -14.58 -3.03
C ALA A 394 -20.21 -14.99 -3.46
N ALA A 395 -20.38 -16.11 -4.15
CA ALA A 395 -21.69 -16.63 -4.53
C ALA A 395 -22.55 -17.03 -3.30
N GLN A 396 -21.91 -17.53 -2.24
CA GLN A 396 -22.57 -17.83 -0.98
C GLN A 396 -23.07 -16.56 -0.27
N PHE A 397 -22.27 -15.48 -0.29
CA PHE A 397 -22.68 -14.18 0.24
C PHE A 397 -23.83 -13.56 -0.57
N ASP A 398 -23.81 -13.68 -1.91
CA ASP A 398 -24.89 -13.19 -2.76
C ASP A 398 -26.21 -13.95 -2.51
N SER A 399 -26.13 -15.26 -2.27
CA SER A 399 -27.31 -16.06 -1.87
C SER A 399 -27.86 -15.64 -0.50
N GLN A 400 -27.00 -15.32 0.47
CA GLN A 400 -27.43 -14.81 1.78
C GLN A 400 -28.06 -13.42 1.66
N LEU A 401 -27.52 -12.57 0.79
CA LEU A 401 -28.04 -11.24 0.47
C LEU A 401 -29.41 -11.32 -0.20
N ALA A 402 -29.63 -12.30 -1.07
CA ALA A 402 -30.92 -12.54 -1.71
C ALA A 402 -31.99 -12.99 -0.69
N THR A 403 -31.64 -13.89 0.22
CA THR A 403 -32.53 -14.35 1.31
C THR A 403 -32.90 -13.22 2.27
N ALA A 404 -31.91 -12.43 2.71
CA ALA A 404 -32.14 -11.27 3.58
C ALA A 404 -33.02 -10.20 2.89
N ASN A 405 -32.83 -9.99 1.58
CA ASN A 405 -33.67 -9.07 0.80
C ASN A 405 -35.12 -9.58 0.64
N ALA A 406 -35.32 -10.90 0.53
CA ALA A 406 -36.65 -11.50 0.50
C ALA A 406 -37.38 -11.36 1.85
N GLU A 407 -36.67 -11.52 2.97
CA GLU A 407 -37.20 -11.26 4.32
C GLU A 407 -37.56 -9.78 4.54
N ILE A 408 -36.71 -8.87 4.05
CA ILE A 408 -36.98 -7.42 4.07
C ILE A 408 -38.18 -7.08 3.18
N ALA A 409 -38.36 -7.74 2.04
CA ALA A 409 -39.52 -7.55 1.17
C ALA A 409 -40.82 -8.07 1.82
N ALA A 410 -40.76 -9.21 2.53
CA ALA A 410 -41.87 -9.75 3.32
C ALA A 410 -42.25 -8.80 4.47
N MET A 411 -41.26 -8.23 5.17
CA MET A 411 -41.50 -7.20 6.20
C MET A 411 -42.11 -5.92 5.64
N LYS A 412 -41.68 -5.46 4.45
CA LYS A 412 -42.21 -4.25 3.79
C LYS A 412 -43.65 -4.39 3.30
N ASN A 413 -44.12 -5.61 3.05
CA ASN A 413 -45.50 -5.89 2.65
C ASN A 413 -46.45 -6.17 3.84
N SER A 414 -45.94 -6.14 5.07
CA SER A 414 -46.76 -6.28 6.28
C SER A 414 -47.69 -5.08 6.50
N ALA A 415 -48.89 -5.33 7.03
CA ALA A 415 -49.95 -4.32 7.21
C ALA A 415 -49.49 -3.13 8.09
N SER A 416 -48.54 -3.35 9.00
CA SER A 416 -47.92 -2.35 9.87
C SER A 416 -47.05 -1.33 9.12
N PHE A 417 -46.48 -1.70 7.97
CA PHE A 417 -45.56 -0.85 7.19
C PHE A 417 -46.28 0.13 6.24
N ARG A 418 -47.51 -0.19 5.82
CA ARG A 418 -48.30 0.67 4.89
C ARG A 418 -48.91 1.90 5.57
N ILE A 419 -49.24 1.82 6.86
CA ILE A 419 -49.97 2.88 7.59
C ILE A 419 -49.07 4.06 7.97
N THR A 420 -47.76 3.84 8.11
CA THR A 420 -46.81 4.84 8.64
C THR A 420 -45.86 5.45 7.60
N ALA A 421 -46.07 5.14 6.32
CA ALA A 421 -45.24 5.56 5.19
C ALA A 421 -45.28 7.07 4.84
N PRO A 422 -46.40 7.81 4.98
CA PRO A 422 -46.43 9.23 4.60
C PRO A 422 -45.65 10.13 5.56
N LEU A 423 -45.75 9.88 6.87
CA LEU A 423 -45.09 10.67 7.93
C LEU A 423 -43.57 10.50 7.97
N ARG A 424 -43.05 9.36 7.49
CA ARG A 424 -41.60 9.11 7.42
C ARG A 424 -40.95 9.72 6.17
N LYS A 425 -41.66 9.83 5.05
CA LYS A 425 -41.13 10.46 3.82
C LYS A 425 -40.81 11.95 4.01
N ALA A 426 -41.54 12.65 4.88
CA ALA A 426 -41.28 14.05 5.20
C ALA A 426 -40.08 14.23 6.15
N LYS A 427 -39.87 13.32 7.12
CA LYS A 427 -38.80 13.42 8.13
C LYS A 427 -37.44 12.96 7.59
N THR A 428 -37.40 11.98 6.69
CA THR A 428 -36.14 11.48 6.09
C THR A 428 -35.59 12.44 5.03
N ALA A 429 -36.45 13.17 4.32
CA ALA A 429 -36.01 14.15 3.30
C ALA A 429 -35.24 15.34 3.88
N VAL A 430 -35.55 15.75 5.12
CA VAL A 430 -34.88 16.86 5.81
C VAL A 430 -33.57 16.42 6.47
N LYS A 431 -33.45 15.15 6.88
CA LYS A 431 -32.26 14.63 7.58
C LYS A 431 -31.09 14.25 6.65
N THR A 432 -31.35 13.99 5.37
CA THR A 432 -30.30 13.65 4.38
C THR A 432 -29.55 14.86 3.84
N MET A 433 -29.96 16.10 4.15
CA MET A 433 -29.29 17.32 3.70
C MET A 433 -28.27 17.90 4.71
N ALA A 434 -28.06 17.25 5.87
CA ALA A 434 -27.21 17.79 6.96
C ALA A 434 -25.83 17.13 7.13
N VAL A 435 -25.46 16.14 6.31
CA VAL A 435 -24.10 15.57 6.32
C VAL A 435 -23.39 15.96 5.01
N SER A 436 -22.19 16.55 5.14
CA SER A 436 -21.25 16.98 4.08
C SER A 436 -21.44 18.39 3.50
N SER A 437 -21.23 19.44 4.31
CA SER A 437 -21.15 20.82 3.80
C SER A 437 -19.80 21.16 3.12
N ALA A 438 -18.71 20.46 3.43
CA ALA A 438 -17.38 20.71 2.85
C ALA A 438 -17.20 20.10 1.45
N ALA A 439 -17.50 18.81 1.26
CA ALA A 439 -17.35 18.12 -0.04
C ALA A 439 -18.35 18.62 -1.11
N ILE A 440 -19.53 19.08 -0.68
CA ILE A 440 -20.59 19.57 -1.56
C ILE A 440 -20.27 20.99 -2.07
N ARG A 441 -19.65 21.87 -1.27
CA ARG A 441 -19.29 23.24 -1.70
C ARG A 441 -18.25 23.24 -2.82
N THR A 442 -17.29 22.33 -2.77
CA THR A 442 -16.23 22.18 -3.80
C THR A 442 -16.77 21.54 -5.08
N GLY A 443 -17.77 20.65 -4.96
CA GLY A 443 -18.47 20.05 -6.09
C GLY A 443 -19.47 20.99 -6.80
N ILE A 444 -20.13 21.88 -6.06
CA ILE A 444 -21.14 22.83 -6.59
C ILE A 444 -20.49 23.97 -7.38
N LYS A 445 -19.32 24.47 -6.96
CA LYS A 445 -18.59 25.52 -7.71
C LYS A 445 -17.96 25.00 -9.02
N ARG A 446 -17.65 23.71 -9.13
CA ARG A 446 -17.10 23.09 -10.36
C ARG A 446 -18.14 22.57 -11.36
N ARG A 447 -19.44 22.47 -10.99
CA ARG A 447 -20.48 21.80 -11.80
C ARG A 447 -21.74 22.64 -12.08
N GLY A 448 -21.64 23.96 -12.02
CA GLY A 448 -22.69 24.86 -12.51
C GLY A 448 -23.83 25.17 -11.52
N GLY A 449 -23.58 25.10 -10.21
CA GLY A 449 -24.51 25.58 -9.18
C GLY A 449 -25.42 24.53 -8.53
N LEU A 450 -26.29 25.01 -7.63
CA LEU A 450 -27.14 24.19 -6.73
C LEU A 450 -28.25 23.42 -7.47
N ILE A 451 -28.77 23.97 -8.57
CA ILE A 451 -29.98 23.46 -9.25
C ILE A 451 -29.72 22.19 -10.09
N PRO A 452 -28.63 22.06 -10.88
CA PRO A 452 -28.30 20.82 -11.60
C PRO A 452 -27.92 19.67 -10.66
N THR A 453 -27.25 19.98 -9.55
CA THR A 453 -26.78 19.01 -8.56
C THR A 453 -27.96 18.40 -7.79
N ALA A 454 -28.93 19.21 -7.37
CA ALA A 454 -30.16 18.74 -6.73
C ALA A 454 -31.00 17.84 -7.66
N LYS A 455 -31.10 18.16 -8.95
CA LYS A 455 -31.82 17.32 -9.94
C LYS A 455 -31.17 15.95 -10.11
N LYS A 456 -29.83 15.86 -10.06
CA LYS A 456 -29.08 14.60 -10.21
C LYS A 456 -29.14 13.74 -8.95
N THR A 457 -29.12 14.34 -7.77
CA THR A 457 -29.31 13.64 -6.49
C THR A 457 -30.73 13.09 -6.34
N VAL A 458 -31.74 13.86 -6.73
CA VAL A 458 -33.15 13.39 -6.79
C VAL A 458 -33.34 12.28 -7.82
N HIS A 459 -32.62 12.33 -8.95
CA HIS A 459 -32.63 11.28 -9.96
C HIS A 459 -32.02 9.96 -9.44
N VAL A 460 -30.89 10.02 -8.72
CA VAL A 460 -30.25 8.85 -8.09
C VAL A 460 -31.11 8.27 -6.96
N LEU A 461 -31.75 9.12 -6.15
CA LEU A 461 -32.69 8.70 -5.11
C LEU A 461 -33.95 8.05 -5.67
N ARG A 462 -34.48 8.55 -6.80
CA ARG A 462 -35.66 7.99 -7.48
C ARG A 462 -35.37 6.67 -8.18
N HIS A 463 -34.18 6.46 -8.73
CA HIS A 463 -33.85 5.27 -9.52
C HIS A 463 -33.05 4.19 -8.79
N HIS A 464 -32.26 4.52 -7.76
CA HIS A 464 -31.32 3.58 -7.13
C HIS A 464 -31.39 3.51 -5.59
N GLY A 465 -32.25 4.32 -4.95
CA GLY A 465 -32.47 4.28 -3.51
C GLY A 465 -31.24 4.62 -2.64
N ILE A 466 -31.37 4.45 -1.31
CA ILE A 466 -30.33 4.80 -0.32
C ILE A 466 -29.08 3.91 -0.47
N SER A 467 -29.25 2.67 -0.92
CA SER A 467 -28.16 1.73 -1.19
C SER A 467 -27.26 2.19 -2.33
N GLY A 468 -27.81 2.80 -3.39
CA GLY A 468 -27.04 3.38 -4.51
C GLY A 468 -26.22 4.62 -4.14
N MET A 469 -26.60 5.32 -3.06
CA MET A 469 -25.77 6.38 -2.46
C MET A 469 -24.62 5.81 -1.64
N ARG A 470 -24.87 4.80 -0.80
CA ARG A 470 -23.84 4.15 0.03
C ARG A 470 -22.77 3.45 -0.81
N LEU A 471 -23.16 2.80 -1.92
CA LEU A 471 -22.22 2.17 -2.86
C LEU A 471 -21.31 3.19 -3.56
N ARG A 472 -21.84 4.37 -3.90
CA ARG A 472 -21.04 5.47 -4.49
C ARG A 472 -20.16 6.19 -3.47
N LEU A 473 -20.57 6.23 -2.21
CA LEU A 473 -19.74 6.71 -1.10
C LEU A 473 -18.58 5.74 -0.80
N ARG A 474 -18.84 4.42 -0.80
CA ARG A 474 -17.78 3.39 -0.69
C ARG A 474 -16.80 3.40 -1.86
N ALA A 475 -17.30 3.51 -3.10
CA ALA A 475 -16.45 3.60 -4.28
C ALA A 475 -15.57 4.88 -4.30
N LEU A 476 -15.97 5.95 -3.60
CA LEU A 476 -15.17 7.16 -3.44
C LEU A 476 -14.09 6.99 -2.35
N THR A 477 -14.38 6.27 -1.26
CA THR A 477 -13.40 5.93 -0.22
C THR A 477 -12.38 4.90 -0.67
N ASP A 478 -12.78 3.91 -1.48
CA ASP A 478 -11.87 2.86 -2.01
C ASP A 478 -10.90 3.44 -3.05
N ALA A 479 -11.36 4.40 -3.86
CA ALA A 479 -10.52 5.16 -4.78
C ALA A 479 -9.55 6.14 -4.06
N GLN A 480 -9.85 6.54 -2.82
CA GLN A 480 -8.95 7.31 -1.96
C GLN A 480 -7.88 6.40 -1.34
N LYS A 481 -8.25 5.24 -0.79
CA LYS A 481 -7.28 4.25 -0.25
C LYS A 481 -6.24 3.81 -1.30
N GLN A 482 -6.66 3.59 -2.56
CA GLN A 482 -5.74 3.30 -3.67
C GLN A 482 -4.84 4.50 -4.05
N ARG A 483 -5.31 5.74 -3.89
CA ARG A 483 -4.49 6.94 -4.14
C ARG A 483 -3.43 7.16 -3.06
N THR A 484 -3.69 6.77 -1.81
CA THR A 484 -2.73 6.85 -0.70
C THR A 484 -1.59 5.84 -0.87
N SER A 485 -1.89 4.63 -1.39
CA SER A 485 -0.88 3.63 -1.79
C SER A 485 0.01 4.13 -2.94
N ILE A 486 -0.57 4.80 -3.95
CA ILE A 486 0.18 5.35 -5.10
C ILE A 486 1.04 6.56 -4.71
N ARG A 487 0.64 7.34 -3.69
CA ARG A 487 1.46 8.42 -3.13
C ARG A 487 2.64 7.88 -2.31
N ARG A 488 2.51 6.72 -1.65
CA ARG A 488 3.59 6.04 -0.92
C ARG A 488 4.73 5.60 -1.85
N THR A 489 4.43 5.13 -3.07
CA THR A 489 5.46 4.74 -4.06
C THR A 489 6.26 5.92 -4.63
N LEU A 490 5.80 7.16 -4.41
CA LEU A 490 6.51 8.39 -4.78
C LEU A 490 7.43 8.93 -3.67
N ASN A 491 7.37 8.36 -2.45
CA ASN A 491 8.35 8.64 -1.41
C ASN A 491 9.54 7.68 -1.54
N SER A 492 10.75 8.24 -1.43
CA SER A 492 12.05 7.59 -1.57
C SER A 492 12.13 6.19 -0.96
N TYR A 493 12.64 5.23 -1.73
CA TYR A 493 13.15 3.94 -1.23
C TYR A 493 13.86 4.12 0.14
N PRO A 494 13.59 3.30 1.18
CA PRO A 494 14.16 3.53 2.52
C PRO A 494 15.69 3.42 2.51
N LEU A 495 16.38 4.24 3.30
CA LEU A 495 17.84 4.12 3.41
C LEU A 495 18.19 2.88 4.26
N VAL A 496 19.05 2.00 3.73
CA VAL A 496 19.58 0.85 4.50
C VAL A 496 20.97 1.21 5.04
N SER A 497 21.18 1.08 6.36
CA SER A 497 22.53 1.14 6.94
C SER A 497 23.10 -0.26 7.04
N ILE A 498 24.15 -0.50 6.27
CA ILE A 498 24.89 -1.76 6.28
C ILE A 498 26.04 -1.62 7.27
N ILE A 499 26.07 -2.45 8.31
CA ILE A 499 27.08 -2.43 9.36
C ILE A 499 27.95 -3.67 9.20
N VAL A 500 29.24 -3.49 8.94
CA VAL A 500 30.21 -4.60 8.81
C VAL A 500 31.14 -4.58 10.02
N PRO A 501 30.84 -5.35 11.09
CA PRO A 501 31.79 -5.58 12.17
C PRO A 501 32.93 -6.49 11.69
N ASN A 502 34.17 -6.13 12.03
CA ASN A 502 35.37 -6.83 11.59
C ASN A 502 36.41 -6.93 12.70
N TYR A 503 36.95 -8.14 12.88
CA TYR A 503 38.13 -8.39 13.70
C TYR A 503 38.93 -9.54 13.11
N ASN A 504 40.12 -9.25 12.57
CA ASN A 504 41.02 -10.24 11.99
C ASN A 504 40.41 -11.14 10.88
N HIS A 505 39.52 -10.59 10.04
CA HIS A 505 38.85 -11.31 8.96
C HIS A 505 39.35 -10.91 7.55
N ALA A 506 40.62 -10.48 7.41
CA ALA A 506 41.15 -10.02 6.12
C ALA A 506 40.99 -11.04 4.98
N ALA A 507 41.03 -12.33 5.27
CA ALA A 507 40.86 -13.41 4.29
C ALA A 507 39.46 -13.43 3.64
N PHE A 508 38.43 -12.95 4.35
CA PHE A 508 37.03 -13.05 3.92
C PHE A 508 36.42 -11.69 3.59
N LEU A 509 36.91 -10.62 4.22
CA LEU A 509 36.37 -9.27 4.15
C LEU A 509 36.24 -8.75 2.71
N GLU A 510 37.19 -9.07 1.82
CA GLU A 510 37.11 -8.62 0.43
C GLU A 510 35.90 -9.23 -0.31
N GLN A 511 35.59 -10.51 -0.09
CA GLN A 511 34.41 -11.15 -0.67
C GLN A 511 33.13 -10.49 -0.15
N ARG A 512 33.06 -10.29 1.17
CA ARG A 512 31.92 -9.66 1.82
C ARG A 512 31.62 -8.28 1.23
N LEU A 513 32.63 -7.41 1.20
CA LEU A 513 32.49 -6.05 0.66
C LEU A 513 32.09 -6.07 -0.82
N LYS A 514 32.65 -6.97 -1.65
CA LYS A 514 32.23 -7.13 -3.06
C LYS A 514 30.74 -7.47 -3.17
N THR A 515 30.22 -8.37 -2.35
CA THR A 515 28.79 -8.74 -2.40
C THR A 515 27.86 -7.65 -1.90
N ILE A 516 28.31 -6.79 -0.97
CA ILE A 516 27.55 -5.60 -0.53
C ILE A 516 27.45 -4.58 -1.67
N PHE A 517 28.56 -4.26 -2.34
CA PHE A 517 28.54 -3.30 -3.46
C PHE A 517 27.85 -3.85 -4.71
N ALA A 518 27.77 -5.17 -4.85
CA ALA A 518 27.02 -5.83 -5.92
C ALA A 518 25.50 -5.92 -5.69
N GLN A 519 24.97 -5.48 -4.55
CA GLN A 519 23.53 -5.52 -4.28
C GLN A 519 22.72 -4.79 -5.35
N ALA A 520 21.60 -5.36 -5.79
CA ALA A 520 20.70 -4.72 -6.75
C ALA A 520 20.01 -3.47 -6.16
N TYR A 521 19.82 -3.46 -4.84
CA TYR A 521 19.32 -2.29 -4.11
C TYR A 521 20.46 -1.33 -3.80
N GLN A 522 20.37 -0.07 -4.27
CA GLN A 522 21.48 0.88 -4.21
C GLN A 522 21.32 2.01 -3.19
N ASN A 523 20.15 2.16 -2.56
CA ASN A 523 19.94 3.21 -1.55
C ASN A 523 20.43 2.78 -0.16
N PHE A 524 21.75 2.70 0.02
CA PHE A 524 22.37 2.29 1.26
C PHE A 524 23.60 3.12 1.63
N GLU A 525 23.91 3.14 2.92
CA GLU A 525 25.20 3.53 3.45
C GLU A 525 25.94 2.33 4.05
N LEU A 526 27.27 2.37 4.07
CA LEU A 526 28.12 1.31 4.61
C LEU A 526 28.98 1.84 5.76
N ILE A 527 28.90 1.17 6.90
CA ILE A 527 29.65 1.46 8.12
C ILE A 527 30.57 0.26 8.40
N MET A 528 31.86 0.39 8.13
CA MET A 528 32.85 -0.64 8.42
C MET A 528 33.47 -0.39 9.79
N LEU A 529 33.29 -1.32 10.73
CA LEU A 529 33.81 -1.22 12.09
C LEU A 529 35.01 -2.15 12.24
N ASP A 530 36.19 -1.59 12.46
CA ASP A 530 37.38 -2.38 12.76
C ASP A 530 37.61 -2.44 14.27
N ASP A 531 37.54 -3.63 14.85
CA ASP A 531 37.68 -3.85 16.29
C ASP A 531 39.15 -4.08 16.72
N CYS A 532 40.05 -3.22 16.25
CA CYS A 532 41.49 -3.28 16.50
C CYS A 532 42.14 -4.52 15.87
N SER A 533 41.92 -4.74 14.57
CA SER A 533 42.51 -5.86 13.84
C SER A 533 44.03 -5.72 13.71
N THR A 534 44.75 -6.84 13.79
CA THR A 534 46.21 -6.92 13.64
C THR A 534 46.63 -7.51 12.30
N ASP A 535 45.68 -7.85 11.44
CA ASP A 535 45.88 -8.40 10.10
C ASP A 535 45.74 -7.35 8.98
N GLY A 536 45.54 -7.81 7.74
CA GLY A 536 45.38 -6.94 6.56
C GLY A 536 44.02 -6.21 6.45
N SER A 537 43.10 -6.36 7.41
CA SER A 537 41.71 -5.88 7.28
C SER A 537 41.61 -4.38 7.03
N MET A 538 42.37 -3.59 7.79
CA MET A 538 42.35 -2.12 7.68
C MET A 538 42.78 -1.63 6.30
N ALA A 539 43.72 -2.31 5.64
CA ALA A 539 44.15 -1.96 4.29
C ALA A 539 43.02 -2.24 3.26
N ILE A 540 42.30 -3.35 3.42
CA ILE A 540 41.15 -3.70 2.58
C ILE A 540 40.04 -2.66 2.75
N MET A 541 39.67 -2.33 3.98
CA MET A 541 38.62 -1.33 4.26
C MET A 541 38.94 0.03 3.65
N ARG A 542 40.18 0.53 3.82
CA ARG A 542 40.62 1.82 3.26
C ARG A 542 40.50 1.85 1.75
N ARG A 543 40.89 0.76 1.07
CA ARG A 543 40.74 0.63 -0.39
C ARG A 543 39.28 0.78 -0.83
N PHE A 544 38.33 0.19 -0.11
CA PHE A 544 36.90 0.32 -0.43
C PHE A 544 36.34 1.71 -0.08
N GLU A 545 36.76 2.31 1.02
CA GLU A 545 36.38 3.69 1.38
C GLU A 545 36.86 4.70 0.32
N GLU A 546 38.09 4.56 -0.17
CA GLU A 546 38.66 5.36 -1.26
C GLU A 546 37.95 5.12 -2.61
N GLN A 547 37.56 3.87 -2.90
CA GLN A 547 36.86 3.51 -4.13
C GLN A 547 35.41 4.04 -4.17
N TYR A 548 34.76 4.18 -3.01
CA TYR A 548 33.36 4.58 -2.89
C TYR A 548 33.17 5.77 -1.92
N PRO A 549 33.73 6.95 -2.24
CA PRO A 549 33.73 8.10 -1.33
C PRO A 549 32.29 8.56 -1.03
N GLY A 550 32.00 8.81 0.24
CA GLY A 550 30.69 9.28 0.71
C GLY A 550 29.61 8.19 0.86
N ARG A 551 29.85 6.97 0.38
CA ARG A 551 28.95 5.81 0.60
C ARG A 551 29.44 4.85 1.67
N ALA A 552 30.75 4.78 1.88
CA ALA A 552 31.39 3.93 2.89
C ALA A 552 32.15 4.80 3.89
N ARG A 553 32.16 4.40 5.17
CA ARG A 553 32.99 5.02 6.21
C ARG A 553 33.58 3.99 7.16
N ILE A 554 34.83 4.19 7.55
CA ILE A 554 35.53 3.35 8.52
C ILE A 554 35.42 3.94 9.92
N VAL A 555 35.22 3.08 10.91
CA VAL A 555 35.36 3.43 12.32
C VAL A 555 36.26 2.40 12.99
N ALA A 556 37.51 2.79 13.26
CA ALA A 556 38.47 1.93 13.95
C ALA A 556 38.41 2.12 15.47
N ASN A 557 38.49 1.03 16.21
CA ASN A 557 38.64 1.03 17.65
C ASN A 557 40.11 1.19 18.06
N ILE A 558 40.32 1.80 19.22
CA ILE A 558 41.65 1.91 19.84
C ILE A 558 42.01 0.61 20.56
N GLU A 559 41.02 -0.08 21.13
CA GLU A 559 41.14 -1.35 21.83
C GLU A 559 40.07 -2.34 21.36
N ASN A 560 40.37 -3.64 21.41
CA ASN A 560 39.41 -4.67 21.04
C ASN A 560 38.24 -4.69 22.05
N SER A 561 37.01 -4.62 21.55
CA SER A 561 35.80 -4.56 22.38
C SER A 561 35.43 -5.89 23.05
N GLY A 562 35.98 -7.00 22.55
CA GLY A 562 35.78 -8.36 23.07
C GLY A 562 34.40 -8.96 22.78
N SER A 563 33.58 -8.33 21.93
CA SER A 563 32.22 -8.79 21.60
C SER A 563 31.70 -8.21 20.28
N GLY A 564 31.27 -9.07 19.35
CA GLY A 564 30.60 -8.64 18.11
C GLY A 564 29.33 -7.82 18.40
N TYR A 565 28.58 -8.17 19.45
CA TYR A 565 27.37 -7.44 19.86
C TYR A 565 27.65 -6.00 20.31
N ARG A 566 28.83 -5.72 20.89
CA ARG A 566 29.24 -4.34 21.19
C ARG A 566 29.50 -3.54 19.92
N GLN A 567 30.02 -4.18 18.88
CA GLN A 567 30.16 -3.57 17.55
C GLN A 567 28.78 -3.34 16.89
N TRP A 568 27.83 -4.26 17.04
CA TRP A 568 26.45 -4.06 16.58
C TRP A 568 25.84 -2.81 17.21
N ALA A 569 25.90 -2.70 18.54
CA ALA A 569 25.39 -1.54 19.27
C ALA A 569 26.03 -0.23 18.78
N LYS A 570 27.36 -0.23 18.64
CA LYS A 570 28.11 0.92 18.11
C LYS A 570 27.67 1.28 16.68
N GLY A 571 27.50 0.29 15.81
CA GLY A 571 27.07 0.51 14.42
C GLY A 571 25.66 1.07 14.33
N ILE A 572 24.71 0.49 15.06
CA ILE A 572 23.31 0.91 15.08
C ILE A 572 23.19 2.34 15.62
N ALA A 573 23.93 2.69 16.68
CA ALA A 573 23.92 4.05 17.24
C ALA A 573 24.41 5.12 16.25
N MET A 574 25.17 4.74 15.23
CA MET A 574 25.67 5.66 14.20
C MET A 574 24.94 5.54 12.85
N ALA A 575 23.96 4.65 12.73
CA ALA A 575 23.22 4.39 11.51
C ALA A 575 22.18 5.49 11.24
N ARG A 576 22.07 5.95 9.99
CA ARG A 576 21.08 6.96 9.58
C ARG A 576 19.91 6.37 8.81
N GLY A 577 20.05 5.14 8.34
CA GLY A 577 19.02 4.42 7.61
C GLY A 577 17.81 4.06 8.47
N ASP A 578 16.66 3.98 7.79
CA ASP A 578 15.40 3.49 8.36
C ASP A 578 15.47 1.99 8.66
N LEU A 579 16.28 1.28 7.87
CA LEU A 579 16.54 -0.15 7.97
C LEU A 579 18.01 -0.41 8.27
N ILE A 580 18.29 -1.47 9.02
CA ILE A 580 19.62 -1.92 9.39
C ILE A 580 19.85 -3.31 8.81
N TRP A 581 21.04 -3.52 8.26
CA TRP A 581 21.57 -4.84 7.93
C TRP A 581 22.92 -5.00 8.62
N ILE A 582 23.01 -5.94 9.55
CA ILE A 582 24.30 -6.31 10.15
C ILE A 582 24.91 -7.39 9.27
N ALA A 583 26.02 -7.03 8.65
CA ALA A 583 26.66 -7.79 7.62
C ALA A 583 28.01 -8.31 8.13
N GLU A 584 28.02 -9.45 8.84
CA GLU A 584 29.25 -10.03 9.40
C GLU A 584 30.33 -10.22 8.32
N SER A 585 31.59 -10.01 8.70
CA SER A 585 32.72 -9.81 7.78
C SER A 585 33.23 -11.10 7.11
N ASP A 586 32.89 -12.26 7.67
CA ASP A 586 33.23 -13.61 7.20
C ASP A 586 32.15 -14.27 6.33
N ASP A 587 30.97 -13.65 6.22
CA ASP A 587 29.82 -14.10 5.44
C ASP A 587 29.78 -13.49 4.02
N TRP A 588 28.91 -14.01 3.15
CA TRP A 588 28.57 -13.35 1.88
C TRP A 588 27.08 -13.48 1.54
N SER A 589 26.63 -12.68 0.57
CA SER A 589 25.22 -12.54 0.23
C SER A 589 24.98 -12.54 -1.28
N ASP A 590 23.81 -13.03 -1.70
CA ASP A 590 23.33 -12.92 -3.07
C ASP A 590 23.08 -11.43 -3.43
N PRO A 591 23.39 -10.98 -4.66
CA PRO A 591 23.10 -9.62 -5.13
C PRO A 591 21.63 -9.18 -4.96
N ARG A 592 20.69 -10.12 -4.87
CA ARG A 592 19.25 -9.84 -4.71
C ARG A 592 18.82 -9.69 -3.24
N PHE A 593 19.70 -9.92 -2.27
CA PHE A 593 19.35 -9.97 -0.84
C PHE A 593 18.54 -8.75 -0.38
N LEU A 594 19.06 -7.53 -0.55
CA LEU A 594 18.35 -6.31 -0.17
C LEU A 594 17.12 -6.05 -1.04
N GLN A 595 17.18 -6.37 -2.34
CA GLN A 595 16.05 -6.21 -3.26
C GLN A 595 14.86 -7.11 -2.87
N ALA A 596 15.13 -8.27 -2.26
CA ALA A 596 14.12 -9.20 -1.80
C ALA A 596 13.54 -8.82 -0.43
N LEU A 597 14.38 -8.44 0.54
CA LEU A 597 13.94 -8.19 1.92
C LEU A 597 13.42 -6.79 2.19
N VAL A 598 13.92 -5.74 1.52
CA VAL A 598 13.46 -4.35 1.75
C VAL A 598 11.95 -4.18 1.49
N PRO A 599 11.35 -4.77 0.43
CA PRO A 599 9.90 -4.67 0.20
C PRO A 599 9.03 -5.23 1.33
N CYS A 600 9.54 -6.16 2.16
CA CYS A 600 8.78 -6.67 3.31
C CYS A 600 8.43 -5.57 4.32
N PHE A 601 9.16 -4.45 4.34
CA PHE A 601 8.93 -3.32 5.24
C PHE A 601 7.93 -2.28 4.70
N GLU A 602 7.34 -2.50 3.52
CA GLU A 602 6.15 -1.74 3.08
C GLU A 602 4.98 -1.94 4.06
N ASP A 603 4.91 -3.12 4.66
CA ASP A 603 4.12 -3.37 5.86
C ASP A 603 4.82 -2.72 7.07
N GLU A 604 4.26 -1.61 7.55
CA GLU A 604 4.78 -0.87 8.71
C GLU A 604 4.67 -1.65 10.03
N SER A 605 4.02 -2.81 10.04
CA SER A 605 4.04 -3.73 11.19
C SER A 605 5.26 -4.65 11.24
N VAL A 606 5.94 -4.86 10.10
CA VAL A 606 7.12 -5.74 10.02
C VAL A 606 8.33 -5.04 10.65
N MET A 607 8.87 -5.65 11.70
CA MET A 607 10.04 -5.14 12.45
C MET A 607 11.34 -5.82 12.03
N LEU A 608 11.26 -7.08 11.57
CA LEU A 608 12.38 -7.90 11.13
C LEU A 608 11.96 -8.72 9.90
N ALA A 609 12.83 -8.78 8.89
CA ALA A 609 12.67 -9.65 7.74
C ALA A 609 13.95 -10.47 7.54
N TYR A 610 13.83 -11.79 7.35
CA TYR A 610 14.97 -12.67 7.17
C TYR A 610 14.76 -13.68 6.05
N CYS A 611 15.85 -14.23 5.52
CA CYS A 611 15.82 -15.25 4.49
C CYS A 611 16.37 -16.59 4.98
N ASN A 612 16.23 -17.61 4.16
CA ASN A 612 16.99 -18.84 4.34
C ASN A 612 18.49 -18.56 4.25
N SER A 613 19.24 -19.03 5.25
CA SER A 613 20.70 -18.98 5.27
C SER A 613 21.28 -20.38 5.04
N ALA A 614 22.21 -20.49 4.09
CA ALA A 614 23.01 -21.70 3.89
C ALA A 614 24.28 -21.61 4.74
N PHE A 615 24.53 -22.63 5.55
CA PHE A 615 25.74 -22.74 6.37
C PHE A 615 26.75 -23.57 5.59
N MET A 616 27.87 -22.94 5.27
CA MET A 616 28.88 -23.40 4.33
C MET A 616 30.14 -23.86 5.09
N ASP A 617 30.91 -24.75 4.47
CA ASP A 617 32.25 -25.10 4.98
C ASP A 617 33.25 -23.92 4.94
N ALA A 618 34.46 -24.15 5.45
CA ALA A 618 35.46 -23.10 5.61
C ALA A 618 35.89 -22.51 4.25
N GLU A 619 35.91 -23.35 3.21
CA GLU A 619 36.22 -23.01 1.83
C GLU A 619 35.04 -22.30 1.13
N GLY A 620 33.81 -22.56 1.56
CA GLY A 620 32.58 -21.98 1.02
C GLY A 620 32.03 -22.75 -0.17
N GLU A 621 32.44 -24.00 -0.33
CA GLU A 621 32.15 -24.85 -1.49
C GLU A 621 30.95 -25.76 -1.24
N ASN A 622 30.77 -26.26 -0.02
CA ASN A 622 29.70 -27.19 0.32
C ASN A 622 28.75 -26.62 1.38
N VAL A 623 27.45 -26.85 1.18
CA VAL A 623 26.42 -26.60 2.20
C VAL A 623 26.47 -27.72 3.24
N ILE A 624 26.67 -27.35 4.51
CA ILE A 624 26.64 -28.26 5.66
C ILE A 624 25.19 -28.44 6.13
N TRP A 625 24.45 -27.34 6.26
CA TRP A 625 23.01 -27.33 6.56
C TRP A 625 22.39 -25.98 6.21
N SER A 626 21.06 -25.88 6.24
CA SER A 626 20.33 -24.61 6.01
C SER A 626 19.29 -24.28 7.10
N THR A 627 18.76 -23.05 7.10
CA THR A 627 17.74 -22.62 8.08
C THR A 627 16.52 -23.55 8.14
N PRO A 628 15.88 -23.99 7.03
CA PRO A 628 14.78 -24.97 7.07
C PRO A 628 15.15 -26.31 7.72
N GLU A 629 16.36 -26.81 7.52
CA GLU A 629 16.82 -28.07 8.12
C GLU A 629 17.01 -27.89 9.63
N TYR A 630 17.63 -26.77 10.02
CA TYR A 630 17.83 -26.39 11.42
C TYR A 630 16.50 -26.25 12.17
N LEU A 631 15.44 -25.74 11.54
CA LEU A 631 14.12 -25.50 12.18
C LEU A 631 13.08 -26.60 11.95
N SER A 632 13.48 -27.70 11.31
CA SER A 632 12.57 -28.80 10.93
C SER A 632 11.93 -29.55 12.11
N ASP A 633 12.54 -29.45 13.30
CA ASP A 633 12.03 -29.98 14.57
C ASP A 633 10.90 -29.12 15.17
N LEU A 634 10.83 -27.82 14.82
CA LEU A 634 9.73 -26.95 15.21
C LEU A 634 8.53 -27.10 14.27
N ASP A 635 8.75 -26.94 12.96
CA ASP A 635 7.72 -27.10 11.92
C ASP A 635 8.39 -27.41 10.57
N LYS A 636 8.08 -28.58 10.00
CA LYS A 636 8.66 -29.05 8.74
C LYS A 636 8.20 -28.26 7.51
N THR A 637 7.16 -27.45 7.63
CA THR A 637 6.46 -26.81 6.50
C THR A 637 6.53 -25.29 6.56
N LEU A 638 6.61 -24.69 7.75
CA LEU A 638 6.53 -23.24 7.91
C LEU A 638 7.62 -22.51 7.11
N TRP A 639 8.88 -22.97 7.19
CA TRP A 639 10.03 -22.36 6.52
C TRP A 639 10.24 -22.78 5.05
N THR A 640 9.26 -23.44 4.44
CA THR A 640 9.29 -23.83 3.02
C THR A 640 8.62 -22.82 2.09
N ARG A 641 7.99 -21.78 2.65
CA ARG A 641 7.22 -20.77 1.92
C ARG A 641 7.38 -19.40 2.58
N PRO A 642 7.17 -18.30 1.83
CA PRO A 642 7.20 -16.97 2.43
C PRO A 642 6.04 -16.78 3.40
N PHE A 643 6.27 -16.03 4.48
CA PHE A 643 5.24 -15.64 5.43
C PHE A 643 5.52 -14.26 6.03
N SER A 644 4.46 -13.60 6.51
CA SER A 644 4.52 -12.51 7.49
C SER A 644 3.65 -12.94 8.67
N MET A 645 4.22 -12.94 9.88
CA MET A 645 3.54 -13.43 11.09
C MET A 645 3.87 -12.54 12.27
N THR A 646 2.93 -12.40 13.21
CA THR A 646 3.17 -11.59 14.40
C THR A 646 4.21 -12.25 15.31
N ALA A 647 4.97 -11.43 16.04
CA ALA A 647 5.95 -11.94 17.00
C ALA A 647 5.34 -12.86 18.06
N PRO A 648 4.17 -12.57 18.68
CA PRO A 648 3.53 -13.49 19.62
C PRO A 648 3.19 -14.85 19.00
N GLN A 649 2.70 -14.89 17.76
CA GLN A 649 2.42 -16.16 17.08
C GLN A 649 3.69 -16.99 16.87
N LEU A 650 4.79 -16.37 16.45
CA LEU A 650 6.07 -17.05 16.24
C LEU A 650 6.69 -17.54 17.56
N VAL A 651 6.58 -16.74 18.62
CA VAL A 651 7.00 -17.13 19.97
C VAL A 651 6.25 -18.38 20.44
N ARG A 652 4.92 -18.41 20.32
CA ARG A 652 4.10 -19.59 20.65
C ARG A 652 4.44 -20.81 19.77
N LYS A 653 4.83 -20.58 18.50
CA LYS A 653 5.22 -21.64 17.55
C LYS A 653 6.63 -22.20 17.78
N GLY A 654 7.38 -21.68 18.75
CA GLY A 654 8.66 -22.26 19.15
C GLY A 654 9.84 -21.30 19.13
N TRP A 655 9.64 -20.01 18.80
CA TRP A 655 10.74 -19.04 18.85
C TRP A 655 11.21 -18.73 20.29
N ALA A 656 10.41 -19.03 21.33
CA ALA A 656 10.91 -19.01 22.71
C ALA A 656 11.81 -20.22 23.05
N LEU A 657 11.70 -21.33 22.30
CA LEU A 657 12.46 -22.56 22.52
C LEU A 657 13.79 -22.57 21.76
N LYS A 658 13.80 -21.94 20.57
CA LYS A 658 14.93 -21.99 19.64
C LYS A 658 14.99 -20.70 18.80
N ASN A 659 16.21 -20.18 18.58
CA ASN A 659 16.41 -18.99 17.76
C ASN A 659 16.07 -19.28 16.28
N ILE A 660 15.02 -18.65 15.73
CA ILE A 660 14.60 -18.88 14.33
C ILE A 660 15.43 -18.09 13.31
N VAL A 661 16.25 -17.16 13.77
CA VAL A 661 17.16 -16.35 12.94
C VAL A 661 18.61 -16.68 13.36
N PRO A 662 19.15 -17.83 12.92
CA PRO A 662 20.43 -18.35 13.42
C PRO A 662 21.65 -17.56 12.93
N ASN A 663 21.48 -16.59 12.03
CA ASN A 663 22.54 -15.74 11.53
C ASN A 663 21.98 -14.35 11.17
N VAL A 664 22.61 -13.30 11.72
CA VAL A 664 22.17 -11.91 11.51
C VAL A 664 22.41 -11.41 10.09
N SER A 665 23.44 -11.91 9.39
CA SER A 665 23.72 -11.55 7.99
C SER A 665 22.56 -11.90 7.06
N GLY A 666 21.70 -12.84 7.46
CA GLY A 666 20.48 -13.21 6.76
C GLY A 666 19.25 -12.35 7.08
N ALA A 667 19.39 -11.30 7.90
CA ALA A 667 18.27 -10.49 8.39
C ALA A 667 18.46 -8.99 8.15
N VAL A 668 17.35 -8.31 7.88
CA VAL A 668 17.21 -6.85 7.85
C VAL A 668 16.15 -6.49 8.91
N PHE A 669 16.28 -5.34 9.56
CA PHE A 669 15.31 -4.91 10.56
C PHE A 669 15.16 -3.39 10.65
N ARG A 670 14.05 -2.91 11.21
CA ARG A 670 13.83 -1.47 11.44
C ARG A 670 14.82 -0.94 12.45
N ASN A 671 15.37 0.25 12.21
CA ASN A 671 16.34 0.88 13.09
C ASN A 671 15.72 1.16 14.48
N PRO A 672 16.22 0.50 15.56
CA PRO A 672 15.66 0.64 16.91
C PRO A 672 16.15 1.89 17.65
N ARG A 673 17.07 2.69 17.06
CA ARG A 673 17.68 3.91 17.63
C ARG A 673 18.44 3.77 18.96
N LEU A 674 18.40 2.60 19.62
CA LEU A 674 19.11 2.26 20.86
C LEU A 674 19.02 3.32 21.98
N ASP A 675 17.93 4.08 22.01
CA ASP A 675 17.58 5.06 23.05
C ASP A 675 16.56 4.49 24.05
N THR A 676 16.29 3.18 24.00
CA THR A 676 15.19 2.50 24.70
C THR A 676 15.63 1.33 25.59
N GLU A 677 14.65 0.63 26.16
CA GLU A 677 14.78 -0.66 26.86
C GLU A 677 15.73 -1.65 26.16
N LEU A 678 15.73 -1.70 24.82
CA LEU A 678 16.62 -2.58 24.07
C LEU A 678 18.11 -2.30 24.34
N SER A 679 18.48 -1.05 24.60
CA SER A 679 19.86 -0.69 24.95
C SER A 679 20.24 -1.11 26.38
N ALA A 680 19.27 -1.19 27.29
CA ALA A 680 19.46 -1.58 28.68
C ALA A 680 19.51 -3.11 28.88
N MET A 681 19.12 -3.88 27.87
CA MET A 681 19.17 -5.34 27.91
C MET A 681 20.62 -5.86 27.81
N PRO A 682 20.95 -6.99 28.47
CA PRO A 682 22.32 -7.50 28.58
C PRO A 682 22.86 -8.18 27.30
N TRP A 683 22.17 -8.09 26.15
CA TRP A 683 22.55 -8.81 24.93
C TRP A 683 23.94 -8.43 24.40
N THR A 684 24.44 -7.24 24.70
CA THR A 684 25.80 -6.81 24.33
C THR A 684 26.91 -7.51 25.14
N GLU A 685 26.57 -8.01 26.34
CA GLU A 685 27.46 -8.70 27.27
C GLU A 685 27.43 -10.22 27.07
N MET A 686 26.36 -10.74 26.45
CA MET A 686 26.19 -12.14 26.11
C MET A 686 27.21 -12.62 25.07
N LYS A 687 27.41 -13.93 25.00
CA LYS A 687 28.39 -14.58 24.11
C LYS A 687 27.74 -15.46 23.06
N ILE A 688 26.55 -15.99 23.32
CA ILE A 688 25.87 -16.93 22.44
C ILE A 688 24.53 -16.36 22.01
N CYS A 689 23.59 -16.20 22.93
CA CYS A 689 22.19 -15.89 22.63
C CYS A 689 21.89 -14.38 22.61
N GLY A 690 22.91 -13.53 22.49
CA GLY A 690 22.73 -12.07 22.45
C GLY A 690 21.87 -11.63 21.27
N ASP A 691 22.07 -12.25 20.11
CA ASP A 691 21.25 -12.04 18.91
C ASP A 691 19.77 -12.40 19.16
N TRP A 692 19.50 -13.55 19.79
CA TRP A 692 18.16 -14.02 20.07
C TRP A 692 17.41 -13.08 21.04
N LEU A 693 18.09 -12.64 22.11
CA LEU A 693 17.52 -11.66 23.04
C LEU A 693 17.23 -10.33 22.32
N PHE A 694 18.17 -9.88 21.49
CA PHE A 694 18.02 -8.66 20.70
C PHE A 694 16.81 -8.75 19.77
N TYR A 695 16.65 -9.85 19.01
CA TYR A 695 15.50 -10.02 18.11
C TYR A 695 14.18 -10.04 18.88
N LEU A 696 14.09 -10.79 19.99
CA LEU A 696 12.87 -10.85 20.79
C LEU A 696 12.48 -9.47 21.33
N GLY A 697 13.44 -8.65 21.75
CA GLY A 697 13.18 -7.28 22.17
C GLY A 697 12.76 -6.37 21.01
N LEU A 698 13.41 -6.50 19.86
CA LEU A 698 13.17 -5.69 18.66
C LEU A 698 11.76 -5.85 18.09
N VAL A 699 11.24 -7.09 18.05
CA VAL A 699 9.97 -7.41 17.38
C VAL A 699 8.74 -7.22 18.26
N ARG A 700 8.88 -6.74 19.50
CA ARG A 700 7.76 -6.59 20.44
C ARG A 700 6.67 -5.67 19.89
N GLY A 701 5.45 -6.22 19.82
CA GLY A 701 4.26 -5.56 19.25
C GLY A 701 4.18 -5.64 17.72
N GLY A 702 5.15 -6.23 17.04
CA GLY A 702 5.24 -6.22 15.58
C GLY A 702 5.15 -7.60 14.94
N SER A 703 5.43 -7.60 13.64
CA SER A 703 5.48 -8.78 12.78
C SER A 703 6.88 -9.06 12.27
N VAL A 704 7.08 -10.30 11.80
CA VAL A 704 8.31 -10.77 11.20
C VAL A 704 8.00 -11.42 9.86
N ALA A 705 8.78 -11.06 8.86
CA ALA A 705 8.71 -11.63 7.52
C ALA A 705 9.83 -12.66 7.29
N TYR A 706 9.51 -13.72 6.57
CA TYR A 706 10.48 -14.74 6.13
C TYR A 706 10.36 -15.00 4.64
N LEU A 707 11.50 -15.14 3.96
CA LEU A 707 11.61 -15.59 2.58
C LEU A 707 12.39 -16.92 2.48
N PRO A 708 11.88 -17.93 1.76
CA PRO A 708 12.52 -19.25 1.67
C PRO A 708 13.75 -19.28 0.75
N ASP A 709 13.95 -18.24 -0.06
CA ASP A 709 15.08 -18.12 -0.95
C ASP A 709 16.40 -18.09 -0.16
N THR A 710 17.37 -18.87 -0.60
CA THR A 710 18.73 -18.83 -0.05
C THR A 710 19.44 -17.60 -0.59
N LEU A 711 19.52 -16.54 0.22
CA LEU A 711 20.13 -15.26 -0.16
C LEU A 711 21.33 -14.89 0.72
N ASN A 712 21.56 -15.65 1.79
CA ASN A 712 22.65 -15.46 2.74
C ASN A 712 23.45 -16.75 2.92
N TYR A 713 24.76 -16.60 3.03
CA TYR A 713 25.71 -17.69 3.12
C TYR A 713 26.66 -17.46 4.30
N TYR A 714 26.54 -18.32 5.31
CA TYR A 714 27.31 -18.28 6.53
C TYR A 714 28.51 -19.22 6.46
N ARG A 715 29.69 -18.78 6.87
CA ARG A 715 30.92 -19.60 6.81
C ARG A 715 31.26 -20.26 8.14
N ILE A 716 31.50 -21.58 8.14
CA ILE A 716 31.95 -22.33 9.33
C ILE A 716 33.45 -22.66 9.24
N HIS A 717 34.30 -22.04 10.05
CA HIS A 717 35.74 -22.31 10.13
C HIS A 717 36.24 -22.62 11.57
N GLU A 718 37.49 -23.03 11.74
CA GLU A 718 38.04 -23.43 13.07
C GLU A 718 38.00 -22.30 14.11
N ALA A 719 38.16 -21.06 13.67
CA ALA A 719 38.04 -19.86 14.52
C ALA A 719 36.59 -19.45 14.81
N SER A 720 35.57 -20.14 14.26
CA SER A 720 34.17 -19.78 14.49
C SER A 720 33.80 -20.04 15.95
N THR A 721 33.27 -19.00 16.61
CA THR A 721 33.03 -18.92 18.06
C THR A 721 32.09 -20.02 18.60
N ALA A 722 31.31 -20.68 17.74
CA ALA A 722 30.26 -21.63 18.12
C ALA A 722 30.78 -23.02 18.59
N LYS A 723 31.81 -23.60 17.95
CA LYS A 723 32.17 -25.03 18.16
C LYS A 723 32.68 -25.35 19.57
N GLY A 724 33.30 -24.39 20.27
CA GLY A 724 33.84 -24.58 21.62
C GLY A 724 32.89 -24.22 22.77
N THR A 725 31.72 -23.65 22.48
CA THR A 725 30.90 -22.96 23.49
C THR A 725 29.71 -23.79 23.98
N PHE A 726 29.25 -24.76 23.18
CA PHE A 726 28.21 -25.73 23.56
C PHE A 726 28.55 -26.60 24.78
N ARG A 727 29.83 -26.68 25.14
CA ARG A 727 30.34 -27.44 26.30
C ARG A 727 30.48 -26.60 27.57
N LYS A 728 30.19 -25.29 27.50
CA LYS A 728 30.42 -24.34 28.60
C LYS A 728 29.12 -23.98 29.31
N ASP A 729 29.22 -23.69 30.61
CA ASP A 729 28.08 -23.27 31.46
C ASP A 729 27.32 -22.06 30.89
N VAL A 730 28.04 -21.13 30.25
CA VAL A 730 27.48 -19.90 29.67
C VAL A 730 26.36 -20.18 28.67
N TYR A 731 26.40 -21.30 27.94
CA TYR A 731 25.32 -21.69 27.03
C TYR A 731 23.99 -21.84 27.75
N TYR A 732 23.98 -22.57 28.86
CA TYR A 732 22.76 -22.88 29.61
C TYR A 732 22.24 -21.67 30.39
N ARG A 733 23.16 -20.86 30.95
CA ARG A 733 22.79 -19.62 31.64
C ARG A 733 22.15 -18.61 30.70
N GLU A 734 22.69 -18.44 29.50
CA GLU A 734 22.08 -17.55 28.51
C GLU A 734 20.73 -18.06 28.01
N HIS A 735 20.53 -19.39 27.88
CA HIS A 735 19.21 -19.94 27.59
C HIS A 735 18.20 -19.72 28.73
N GLU A 736 18.63 -19.75 30.00
CA GLU A 736 17.78 -19.35 31.13
C GLU A 736 17.36 -17.87 31.00
N MET A 737 18.29 -16.99 30.61
CA MET A 737 17.98 -15.57 30.37
C MET A 737 16.96 -15.38 29.24
N ILE A 738 17.09 -16.12 28.13
CA ILE A 738 16.10 -16.08 27.04
C ILE A 738 14.73 -16.58 27.51
N ALA A 739 14.70 -17.72 28.21
CA ALA A 739 13.45 -18.29 28.71
C ALA A 739 12.74 -17.34 29.69
N LYS A 740 13.52 -16.72 30.59
CA LYS A 740 13.02 -15.69 31.50
C LYS A 740 12.45 -14.49 30.74
N TYR A 741 13.18 -13.96 29.76
CA TYR A 741 12.71 -12.86 28.92
C TYR A 741 11.41 -13.21 28.18
N ALA A 742 11.33 -14.41 27.61
CA ALA A 742 10.13 -14.86 26.91
C ALA A 742 8.91 -14.89 27.85
N LEU A 743 9.07 -15.38 29.09
CA LEU A 743 8.02 -15.41 30.12
C LEU A 743 7.60 -14.00 30.59
N GLU A 744 8.55 -13.07 30.69
CA GLU A 744 8.30 -11.69 31.14
C GLU A 744 7.66 -10.82 30.06
N HIS A 745 7.79 -11.17 28.77
CA HIS A 745 7.40 -10.28 27.67
C HIS A 745 6.40 -10.86 26.67
N PHE A 746 6.22 -12.18 26.63
CA PHE A 746 5.32 -12.85 25.69
C PHE A 746 4.38 -13.81 26.39
N ASP A 747 3.28 -14.12 25.70
CA ASP A 747 2.42 -15.23 26.08
C ASP A 747 3.00 -16.52 25.49
N VAL A 748 3.53 -17.39 26.36
CA VAL A 748 4.17 -18.65 25.99
C VAL A 748 3.31 -19.84 26.45
N PRO A 749 3.39 -21.02 25.78
CA PRO A 749 2.63 -22.19 26.18
C PRO A 749 2.91 -22.63 27.64
N ASP A 750 1.90 -23.17 28.32
CA ASP A 750 2.01 -23.60 29.73
C ASP A 750 3.12 -24.65 29.97
N ASP A 751 3.43 -25.46 28.95
CA ASP A 751 4.46 -26.52 29.00
C ASP A 751 5.85 -26.04 28.53
N PHE A 752 6.03 -24.73 28.34
CA PHE A 752 7.25 -24.13 27.82
C PHE A 752 8.47 -24.44 28.69
N ILE A 753 8.37 -24.26 30.01
CA ILE A 753 9.49 -24.42 30.94
C ILE A 753 9.98 -25.87 30.92
N GLU A 754 9.06 -26.82 30.97
CA GLU A 754 9.34 -28.26 30.96
C GLU A 754 9.99 -28.68 29.64
N LYS A 755 9.44 -28.25 28.49
CA LYS A 755 10.03 -28.54 27.17
C LYS A 755 11.44 -27.97 27.04
N GLN A 756 11.65 -26.74 27.50
CA GLN A 756 12.96 -26.10 27.41
C GLN A 756 13.98 -26.81 28.29
N GLN A 757 13.58 -27.21 29.51
CA GLN A 757 14.41 -28.02 30.39
C GLN A 757 14.80 -29.35 29.74
N GLU A 758 13.84 -30.09 29.19
CA GLU A 758 14.10 -31.38 28.54
C GLU A 758 15.06 -31.27 27.34
N ASN A 759 14.89 -30.23 26.52
CA ASN A 759 15.77 -29.93 25.39
C ASN A 759 17.20 -29.67 25.85
N LEU A 760 17.37 -28.80 26.87
CA LEU A 760 18.68 -28.44 27.40
C LEU A 760 19.34 -29.59 28.15
N GLN A 761 18.60 -30.42 28.87
CA GLN A 761 19.13 -31.62 29.53
C GLN A 761 19.63 -32.65 28.50
N ARG A 762 18.89 -32.87 27.41
CA ARG A 762 19.36 -33.71 26.30
C ARG A 762 20.64 -33.17 25.68
N HIS A 763 20.71 -31.86 25.47
CA HIS A 763 21.91 -31.20 24.98
C HIS A 763 23.09 -31.35 25.96
N TRP A 764 22.87 -31.11 27.26
CA TRP A 764 23.87 -31.29 28.33
C TRP A 764 24.51 -32.68 28.32
N LYS A 765 23.69 -33.72 28.27
CA LYS A 765 24.16 -35.11 28.22
C LYS A 765 24.90 -35.47 26.93
N SER A 766 24.61 -34.80 25.83
CA SER A 766 25.17 -35.13 24.51
C SER A 766 26.51 -34.44 24.23
N TYR A 767 26.77 -33.28 24.84
CA TYR A 767 27.93 -32.46 24.52
C TYR A 767 28.97 -32.35 25.63
N ARG A 768 28.63 -32.74 26.87
CA ARG A 768 29.53 -32.67 28.03
C ARG A 768 29.93 -34.03 28.56
N ASP A 769 31.23 -34.21 28.76
CA ASP A 769 31.80 -35.43 29.32
C ASP A 769 31.70 -35.48 30.87
N ASP A 770 31.50 -34.32 31.52
CA ASP A 770 31.44 -34.12 32.98
C ASP A 770 30.00 -34.00 33.52
N TYR A 771 29.02 -34.64 32.87
CA TYR A 771 27.61 -34.41 33.18
C TYR A 771 27.24 -34.81 34.63
N SER A 772 26.60 -33.88 35.35
CA SER A 772 25.89 -34.11 36.61
C SER A 772 24.62 -33.27 36.63
N ASP A 773 23.54 -33.81 37.21
CA ASP A 773 22.27 -33.08 37.35
C ASP A 773 22.45 -31.85 38.26
N ASP A 774 23.31 -31.92 39.29
CA ASP A 774 23.61 -30.79 40.18
C ASP A 774 24.30 -29.63 39.43
N LEU A 775 25.21 -29.96 38.51
CA LEU A 775 25.92 -28.96 37.69
C LEU A 775 24.98 -28.32 36.64
N PHE A 776 24.01 -29.10 36.13
CA PHE A 776 22.98 -28.57 35.24
C PHE A 776 22.07 -27.59 35.98
N VAL A 777 21.56 -27.94 37.16
CA VAL A 777 20.67 -27.08 37.98
C VAL A 777 21.37 -25.77 38.38
N ALA A 778 22.67 -25.83 38.66
CA ALA A 778 23.48 -24.64 38.93
C ALA A 778 23.52 -23.64 37.73
N CYS A 779 23.28 -24.12 36.50
CA CYS A 779 23.28 -23.29 35.29
C CYS A 779 21.89 -22.99 34.73
N TYR A 780 20.91 -23.87 34.97
CA TYR A 780 19.53 -23.74 34.49
C TYR A 780 18.54 -24.36 35.49
N GLU A 781 17.70 -23.55 36.13
CA GLU A 781 16.74 -24.00 37.14
C GLU A 781 15.29 -23.55 36.82
N PRO A 782 14.36 -24.50 36.59
CA PRO A 782 12.96 -24.19 36.32
C PRO A 782 12.26 -23.33 37.37
N GLU A 783 12.57 -23.52 38.66
CA GLU A 783 11.94 -22.74 39.74
C GLU A 783 12.28 -21.24 39.65
N ARG A 784 13.49 -20.90 39.17
CA ARG A 784 13.86 -19.49 38.91
C ARG A 784 13.01 -18.86 37.82
N LEU A 785 12.61 -19.66 36.82
CA LEU A 785 11.76 -19.22 35.72
C LEU A 785 10.29 -19.06 36.15
N ARG A 786 9.80 -19.93 37.05
CA ARG A 786 8.41 -19.83 37.54
C ARG A 786 8.15 -18.52 38.28
N ALA A 787 9.15 -17.94 38.93
CA ALA A 787 9.04 -16.62 39.56
C ALA A 787 8.78 -15.48 38.56
N ALA A 788 9.14 -15.65 37.28
CA ALA A 788 8.93 -14.66 36.23
C ALA A 788 7.49 -14.66 35.67
N ILE A 789 6.72 -15.72 35.93
CA ILE A 789 5.32 -15.85 35.49
C ILE A 789 4.48 -14.74 36.14
N GLY A 790 3.67 -14.05 35.33
CA GLY A 790 2.75 -13.01 35.80
C GLY A 790 3.36 -11.61 35.97
N GLN A 791 4.66 -11.43 35.64
CA GLN A 791 5.31 -10.12 35.62
C GLN A 791 5.15 -9.37 34.28
N ARG A 792 4.41 -9.95 33.33
CA ARG A 792 4.25 -9.41 31.97
C ARG A 792 3.53 -8.06 31.95
N LYS A 793 4.18 -7.07 31.32
CA LYS A 793 3.53 -5.80 30.99
C LYS A 793 2.45 -6.01 29.91
N PRO A 794 1.25 -5.42 30.04
CA PRO A 794 0.20 -5.56 29.04
C PRO A 794 0.60 -4.98 27.69
N SER A 795 0.21 -5.65 26.62
CA SER A 795 0.34 -5.15 25.25
C SER A 795 -0.76 -4.15 24.93
N ILE A 796 -0.36 -2.98 24.43
CA ILE A 796 -1.23 -1.83 24.21
C ILE A 796 -1.35 -1.56 22.72
N MET A 797 -2.57 -1.59 22.21
CA MET A 797 -2.90 -1.08 20.88
C MET A 797 -3.39 0.36 21.00
N MET A 798 -2.60 1.31 20.52
CA MET A 798 -3.00 2.71 20.41
C MET A 798 -3.73 2.93 19.09
N ALA A 799 -5.01 3.30 19.12
CA ALA A 799 -5.85 3.43 17.94
C ALA A 799 -6.04 4.91 17.54
N GLY A 800 -5.42 5.28 16.42
CA GLY A 800 -5.52 6.60 15.79
C GLY A 800 -6.48 6.62 14.59
N PHE A 801 -6.94 7.81 14.22
CA PHE A 801 -7.91 8.00 13.14
C PHE A 801 -7.26 7.89 11.76
N ALA A 802 -6.17 8.64 11.50
CA ALA A 802 -5.59 8.73 10.15
C ALA A 802 -4.15 9.30 10.07
N PHE A 803 -3.47 9.64 11.17
CA PHE A 803 -2.24 10.45 11.14
C PHE A 803 -2.44 11.81 10.45
N CYS A 804 -3.52 12.51 10.78
CA CYS A 804 -3.78 13.88 10.31
C CYS A 804 -3.49 14.91 11.41
N ALA A 805 -3.31 16.19 11.04
CA ALA A 805 -3.03 17.23 12.02
C ALA A 805 -4.19 17.42 13.01
N GLY A 806 -3.86 17.51 14.31
CA GLY A 806 -4.82 17.81 15.37
C GLY A 806 -4.47 17.19 16.72
N GLY A 807 -4.90 17.82 17.83
CA GLY A 807 -4.56 17.35 19.18
C GLY A 807 -5.02 15.92 19.48
N GLY A 808 -6.21 15.53 19.01
CA GLY A 808 -6.74 14.18 19.15
C GLY A 808 -5.97 13.09 18.37
N GLU A 809 -5.11 13.48 17.42
CA GLU A 809 -4.24 12.57 16.66
C GLU A 809 -2.78 12.66 17.10
N THR A 810 -2.32 13.85 17.49
CA THR A 810 -0.92 14.06 17.89
C THR A 810 -0.68 13.55 19.31
N PHE A 811 -1.64 13.72 20.22
CA PHE A 811 -1.53 13.22 21.60
C PHE A 811 -1.39 11.68 21.71
N PRO A 812 -2.22 10.84 21.05
CA PRO A 812 -2.03 9.39 21.12
C PRO A 812 -0.68 8.93 20.59
N ILE A 813 -0.08 9.65 19.64
CA ILE A 813 1.29 9.38 19.17
C ILE A 813 2.31 9.63 20.28
N PHE A 814 2.23 10.77 20.98
CA PHE A 814 3.12 11.06 22.10
C PHE A 814 2.93 10.10 23.26
N LEU A 815 1.69 9.75 23.61
CA LEU A 815 1.42 8.76 24.64
C LEU A 815 1.97 7.37 24.26
N ALA A 816 1.82 6.96 22.99
CA ALA A 816 2.42 5.72 22.50
C ALA A 816 3.95 5.71 22.62
N ASN A 817 4.60 6.83 22.28
CA ASN A 817 6.05 6.98 22.42
C ASN A 817 6.49 6.87 23.89
N LEU A 818 5.84 7.60 24.80
CA LEU A 818 6.16 7.56 26.23
C LEU A 818 5.94 6.17 26.85
N LEU A 819 4.86 5.49 26.47
CA LEU A 819 4.60 4.10 26.90
C LEU A 819 5.69 3.14 26.40
N LYS A 820 6.14 3.31 25.14
CA LYS A 820 7.24 2.54 24.56
C LYS A 820 8.55 2.80 25.31
N GLU A 821 8.84 4.04 25.68
CA GLU A 821 10.01 4.42 26.48
C GLU A 821 10.00 3.80 27.88
N ARG A 822 8.81 3.65 28.50
CA ARG A 822 8.61 2.90 29.76
C ARG A 822 8.65 1.37 29.58
N GLY A 823 8.96 0.86 28.38
CA GLY A 823 9.13 -0.57 28.08
C GLY A 823 7.84 -1.36 27.87
N TYR A 824 6.71 -0.68 27.62
CA TYR A 824 5.46 -1.35 27.25
C TYR A 824 5.50 -1.77 25.77
N PRO A 825 4.96 -2.96 25.43
CA PRO A 825 4.72 -3.31 24.04
C PRO A 825 3.59 -2.44 23.49
N VAL A 826 3.89 -1.59 22.51
CA VAL A 826 2.92 -0.70 21.88
C VAL A 826 2.80 -1.04 20.40
N THR A 827 1.58 -1.21 19.92
CA THR A 827 1.22 -1.34 18.50
C THR A 827 0.30 -0.18 18.13
N PHE A 828 0.53 0.49 17.01
CA PHE A 828 -0.31 1.60 16.58
C PHE A 828 -1.30 1.14 15.50
N LEU A 829 -2.60 1.21 15.77
CA LEU A 829 -3.64 0.96 14.77
C LEU A 829 -3.99 2.28 14.07
N SER A 830 -3.66 2.39 12.79
CA SER A 830 -4.10 3.49 11.93
C SER A 830 -5.39 3.09 11.22
N CYS A 831 -6.49 3.79 11.51
CA CYS A 831 -7.79 3.45 10.94
C CYS A 831 -8.00 3.93 9.49
N GLU A 832 -7.04 4.66 8.91
CA GLU A 832 -7.07 5.19 7.54
C GLU A 832 -8.40 5.87 7.15
N MET A 833 -8.99 6.62 8.08
CA MET A 833 -10.30 7.28 7.87
C MET A 833 -10.21 8.63 7.13
N GLU A 834 -9.01 9.21 7.05
CA GLU A 834 -8.66 10.40 6.27
C GLU A 834 -7.30 10.21 5.57
N ASP A 835 -6.90 11.18 4.75
CA ASP A 835 -5.59 11.16 4.09
C ASP A 835 -4.48 11.36 5.15
N ARG A 836 -3.51 10.44 5.17
CA ARG A 836 -2.35 10.50 6.06
C ARG A 836 -1.42 11.67 5.73
N GLU A 837 -0.97 12.37 6.76
CA GLU A 837 0.08 13.39 6.69
C GLU A 837 1.41 12.80 7.19
N GLU A 838 2.41 12.71 6.32
CA GLU A 838 3.70 12.07 6.67
C GLU A 838 4.45 12.83 7.76
N GLY A 839 4.27 14.15 7.85
CA GLY A 839 4.79 14.98 8.94
C GLY A 839 4.26 14.54 10.31
N ILE A 840 2.98 14.18 10.41
CA ILE A 840 2.37 13.69 11.64
C ILE A 840 2.81 12.26 11.93
N ARG A 841 2.83 11.37 10.92
CA ARG A 841 3.36 10.01 11.12
C ARG A 841 4.80 10.01 11.62
N SER A 842 5.62 10.94 11.15
CA SER A 842 7.04 11.03 11.54
C SER A 842 7.26 11.30 13.04
N LEU A 843 6.23 11.77 13.75
CA LEU A 843 6.25 11.95 15.21
C LEU A 843 6.18 10.62 15.97
N LEU A 844 5.62 9.56 15.37
CA LEU A 844 5.59 8.23 15.97
C LEU A 844 6.96 7.58 15.82
N ARG A 845 7.51 7.05 16.93
CA ARG A 845 8.78 6.34 16.90
C ARG A 845 8.76 5.21 15.84
N ALA A 846 9.87 5.03 15.14
CA ALA A 846 9.98 4.04 14.06
C ALA A 846 9.99 2.58 14.58
N ASP A 847 10.25 2.38 15.88
CA ASP A 847 10.22 1.11 16.58
C ASP A 847 8.83 0.75 17.15
N ILE A 848 7.81 1.56 16.85
CA ILE A 848 6.40 1.25 17.10
C ILE A 848 5.77 0.77 15.77
N PRO A 849 5.35 -0.50 15.69
CA PRO A 849 4.73 -1.06 14.49
C PRO A 849 3.36 -0.44 14.23
N ILE A 850 3.02 -0.26 12.95
CA ILE A 850 1.72 0.28 12.51
C ILE A 850 0.91 -0.80 11.81
N VAL A 851 -0.32 -1.00 12.25
CA VAL A 851 -1.31 -1.89 11.64
C VAL A 851 -2.46 -1.07 11.04
N THR A 852 -3.02 -1.49 9.91
CA THR A 852 -4.10 -0.76 9.20
C THR A 852 -5.39 -1.56 9.03
N ASP A 853 -5.44 -2.81 9.52
CA ASP A 853 -6.60 -3.70 9.33
C ASP A 853 -7.67 -3.51 10.42
N LEU A 854 -8.43 -2.41 10.32
CA LEU A 854 -9.57 -2.17 11.20
C LEU A 854 -10.74 -3.13 10.94
N GLU A 855 -10.87 -3.67 9.72
CA GLU A 855 -11.99 -4.53 9.33
C GLU A 855 -11.93 -5.90 10.03
N ASN A 856 -10.72 -6.43 10.23
CA ASN A 856 -10.46 -7.67 10.95
C ASN A 856 -9.87 -7.42 12.35
N ILE A 857 -10.23 -6.32 13.01
CA ILE A 857 -9.63 -5.91 14.30
C ILE A 857 -9.65 -7.01 15.38
N ALA A 858 -10.64 -7.92 15.37
CA ALA A 858 -10.69 -9.04 16.30
C ALA A 858 -9.52 -10.03 16.10
N GLU A 859 -9.21 -10.37 14.84
CA GLU A 859 -8.09 -11.24 14.47
C GLU A 859 -6.76 -10.53 14.78
N VAL A 860 -6.65 -9.25 14.46
CA VAL A 860 -5.47 -8.44 14.79
C VAL A 860 -5.21 -8.42 16.31
N VAL A 861 -6.24 -8.19 17.11
CA VAL A 861 -6.12 -8.17 18.59
C VAL A 861 -5.64 -9.51 19.13
N GLU A 862 -6.15 -10.63 18.59
CA GLU A 862 -5.74 -11.97 19.00
C GLU A 862 -4.30 -12.29 18.56
N ASP A 863 -3.97 -12.02 17.29
CA ASP A 863 -2.68 -12.33 16.69
C ASP A 863 -1.53 -11.53 17.31
N TYR A 864 -1.77 -10.25 17.62
CA TYR A 864 -0.79 -9.39 18.29
C TYR A 864 -0.80 -9.55 19.82
N GLY A 865 -1.69 -10.38 20.37
CA GLY A 865 -1.81 -10.60 21.81
C GLY A 865 -2.09 -9.30 22.58
N ILE A 866 -2.99 -8.48 22.06
CA ILE A 866 -3.33 -7.17 22.62
C ILE A 866 -4.18 -7.34 23.89
N ASP A 867 -3.75 -6.71 24.98
CA ASP A 867 -4.46 -6.72 26.26
C ASP A 867 -5.34 -5.47 26.43
N ILE A 868 -4.86 -4.32 25.93
CA ILE A 868 -5.53 -3.02 26.00
C ILE A 868 -5.65 -2.41 24.60
N ILE A 869 -6.85 -1.95 24.24
CA ILE A 869 -7.08 -1.10 23.06
C ILE A 869 -7.42 0.29 23.56
N HIS A 870 -6.61 1.29 23.22
CA HIS A 870 -6.80 2.67 23.67
C HIS A 870 -7.06 3.58 22.49
N SER A 871 -8.27 4.13 22.40
CA SER A 871 -8.70 5.02 21.31
C SER A 871 -8.93 6.45 21.80
N HIS A 872 -8.73 7.39 20.88
CA HIS A 872 -8.76 8.84 21.16
C HIS A 872 -9.73 9.61 20.26
N HIS A 873 -10.49 8.89 19.42
CA HIS A 873 -11.31 9.49 18.39
C HIS A 873 -12.70 8.86 18.31
N ALA A 874 -13.76 9.66 18.45
CA ALA A 874 -15.14 9.18 18.53
C ALA A 874 -15.59 8.27 17.37
N SER A 875 -15.12 8.53 16.13
CA SER A 875 -15.38 7.63 14.99
C SER A 875 -14.65 6.27 15.10
N VAL A 876 -13.45 6.26 15.68
CA VAL A 876 -12.67 5.06 15.99
C VAL A 876 -13.34 4.30 17.12
N ASP A 877 -13.73 5.00 18.20
CA ASP A 877 -14.47 4.44 19.33
C ASP A 877 -15.74 3.72 18.87
N HIS A 878 -16.51 4.36 17.98
CA HIS A 878 -17.71 3.76 17.39
C HIS A 878 -17.40 2.50 16.59
N SER A 879 -16.33 2.52 15.81
CA SER A 879 -15.92 1.41 14.95
C SER A 879 -15.48 0.21 15.79
N ILE A 880 -14.63 0.44 16.80
CA ILE A 880 -14.18 -0.54 17.78
C ILE A 880 -15.38 -1.14 18.53
N ALA A 881 -16.27 -0.29 19.05
CA ALA A 881 -17.44 -0.74 19.80
C ALA A 881 -18.42 -1.59 18.96
N THR A 882 -18.46 -1.37 17.65
CA THR A 882 -19.36 -2.08 16.73
C THR A 882 -18.74 -3.36 16.17
N GLN A 883 -17.44 -3.36 15.87
CA GLN A 883 -16.78 -4.48 15.17
C GLN A 883 -16.20 -5.52 16.12
N LEU A 884 -15.74 -5.13 17.31
CA LEU A 884 -15.18 -6.11 18.25
C LEU A 884 -16.27 -7.03 18.79
N PRO A 885 -16.06 -8.36 18.78
CA PRO A 885 -17.01 -9.29 19.36
C PRO A 885 -17.10 -9.11 20.87
N LYS A 886 -18.24 -9.49 21.48
CA LYS A 886 -18.40 -9.45 22.94
C LYS A 886 -17.45 -10.41 23.67
N SER A 887 -16.97 -11.44 22.99
CA SER A 887 -16.01 -12.42 23.51
C SER A 887 -14.54 -11.95 23.51
N CYS A 888 -14.24 -10.79 22.93
CA CYS A 888 -12.88 -10.26 22.90
C CYS A 888 -12.34 -10.07 24.33
N SER A 889 -11.13 -10.58 24.59
CA SER A 889 -10.47 -10.51 25.90
C SER A 889 -9.91 -9.12 26.21
N ALA A 890 -9.47 -8.38 25.17
CA ALA A 890 -8.86 -7.07 25.33
C ALA A 890 -9.82 -6.05 25.97
N LYS A 891 -9.31 -5.26 26.90
CA LYS A 891 -10.06 -4.15 27.52
C LYS A 891 -9.93 -2.90 26.67
N THR A 892 -11.00 -2.11 26.57
CA THR A 892 -11.00 -0.88 25.77
C THR A 892 -10.96 0.35 26.67
N VAL A 893 -10.10 1.31 26.35
CA VAL A 893 -9.98 2.61 27.01
C VAL A 893 -10.25 3.69 25.97
N VAL A 894 -11.05 4.69 26.33
CA VAL A 894 -11.38 5.81 25.43
C VAL A 894 -10.94 7.11 26.09
N SER A 895 -10.05 7.88 25.46
CA SER A 895 -9.72 9.25 25.90
C SER A 895 -10.50 10.28 25.07
N MET A 896 -11.23 11.16 25.74
CA MET A 896 -12.12 12.13 25.13
C MET A 896 -11.43 13.48 24.92
N HIS A 897 -11.43 13.96 23.68
CA HIS A 897 -10.75 15.19 23.23
C HIS A 897 -11.72 16.23 22.65
N GLY A 898 -12.97 16.26 23.09
CA GLY A 898 -13.93 17.29 22.68
C GLY A 898 -14.82 16.97 21.48
N MET A 899 -14.77 15.75 20.95
CA MET A 899 -15.49 15.41 19.71
C MET A 899 -16.95 14.99 19.91
N TYR A 900 -17.30 14.47 21.08
CA TYR A 900 -18.69 14.10 21.38
C TYR A 900 -19.59 15.33 21.53
N GLU A 901 -19.01 16.46 21.92
CA GLU A 901 -19.61 17.79 22.03
C GLU A 901 -19.90 18.41 20.65
N MET A 902 -19.15 18.00 19.64
CA MET A 902 -19.33 18.42 18.25
C MET A 902 -20.39 17.59 17.51
N MET A 903 -20.81 16.46 18.07
CA MET A 903 -21.77 15.58 17.42
C MET A 903 -23.19 16.13 17.50
N GLU A 904 -23.95 15.95 16.43
CA GLU A 904 -25.39 16.19 16.46
C GLU A 904 -26.05 15.25 17.49
N PRO A 905 -27.01 15.73 18.31
CA PRO A 905 -27.58 14.95 19.40
C PRO A 905 -28.05 13.55 18.99
N ILE A 906 -28.65 13.44 17.80
CA ILE A 906 -29.18 12.17 17.31
C ILE A 906 -28.13 11.12 16.97
N ASP A 907 -26.93 11.55 16.55
CA ASP A 907 -25.83 10.65 16.23
C ASP A 907 -25.07 10.30 17.52
N ARG A 908 -24.87 11.30 18.40
CA ARG A 908 -24.33 11.11 19.74
C ARG A 908 -25.11 10.08 20.55
N ASP A 909 -26.43 10.23 20.62
CA ASP A 909 -27.31 9.35 21.40
C ASP A 909 -27.35 7.91 20.83
N ALA A 910 -26.94 7.71 19.57
CA ALA A 910 -26.79 6.39 18.97
C ALA A 910 -25.41 5.75 19.24
N VAL A 911 -24.37 6.55 19.44
CA VAL A 911 -22.98 6.12 19.61
C VAL A 911 -22.64 5.88 21.09
N LEU A 912 -22.93 6.87 21.95
CA LEU A 912 -22.48 6.87 23.34
C LEU A 912 -22.90 5.63 24.15
N PRO A 913 -24.14 5.09 24.05
CA PRO A 913 -24.51 3.90 24.80
C PRO A 913 -23.65 2.68 24.47
N ARG A 914 -23.24 2.52 23.21
CA ARG A 914 -22.39 1.41 22.76
C ARG A 914 -20.95 1.58 23.25
N VAL A 915 -20.44 2.82 23.17
CA VAL A 915 -19.11 3.15 23.70
C VAL A 915 -19.08 2.91 25.20
N MET A 916 -20.11 3.32 25.94
CA MET A 916 -20.22 3.12 27.40
C MET A 916 -20.32 1.64 27.80
N GLU A 917 -21.06 0.83 27.02
CA GLU A 917 -21.13 -0.62 27.22
C GLU A 917 -19.75 -1.27 26.98
N ARG A 918 -19.05 -0.87 25.92
CA ARG A 918 -17.78 -1.47 25.50
C ARG A 918 -16.59 -1.04 26.34
N ALA A 919 -16.46 0.27 26.60
CA ALA A 919 -15.32 0.87 27.27
C ALA A 919 -15.20 0.32 28.70
N ALA A 920 -14.00 -0.14 29.06
CA ALA A 920 -13.63 -0.47 30.43
C ALA A 920 -13.31 0.79 31.23
N ALA A 921 -12.80 1.84 30.58
CA ALA A 921 -12.60 3.17 31.14
C ALA A 921 -12.83 4.25 30.07
N LEU A 922 -13.39 5.39 30.48
CA LEU A 922 -13.51 6.61 29.70
C LEU A 922 -12.74 7.72 30.41
N VAL A 923 -11.69 8.20 29.76
CA VAL A 923 -10.82 9.25 30.28
C VAL A 923 -11.27 10.59 29.72
N PHE A 924 -11.47 11.59 30.58
CA PHE A 924 -11.76 12.96 30.18
C PHE A 924 -10.60 13.89 30.52
N THR A 925 -10.39 14.90 29.67
CA THR A 925 -9.34 15.92 29.85
C THR A 925 -9.92 17.25 30.37
N SER A 926 -11.22 17.46 30.19
CA SER A 926 -11.97 18.62 30.67
C SER A 926 -13.33 18.22 31.22
N GLN A 927 -13.85 18.97 32.19
CA GLN A 927 -15.22 18.78 32.70
C GLN A 927 -16.27 18.84 31.59
N LYS A 928 -16.05 19.70 30.60
CA LYS A 928 -16.90 19.83 29.42
C LYS A 928 -17.06 18.54 28.62
N ASN A 929 -16.07 17.63 28.65
CA ASN A 929 -16.19 16.33 27.99
C ASN A 929 -17.29 15.44 28.58
N LEU A 930 -17.82 15.80 29.76
CA LEU A 930 -18.91 15.09 30.42
C LEU A 930 -20.29 15.59 29.99
N GLU A 931 -20.41 16.80 29.42
CA GLU A 931 -21.69 17.36 28.93
C GLU A 931 -22.46 16.39 28.00
N PRO A 932 -21.82 15.68 27.05
CA PRO A 932 -22.47 14.68 26.20
C PRO A 932 -23.17 13.54 26.98
N PHE A 933 -22.71 13.26 28.20
CA PHE A 933 -23.15 12.13 29.02
C PHE A 933 -24.21 12.50 30.07
N GLU A 934 -24.46 13.79 30.31
CA GLU A 934 -25.45 14.27 31.30
C GLU A 934 -26.83 13.65 31.06
N ASN A 935 -27.27 13.63 29.79
CA ASN A 935 -28.57 13.09 29.39
C ASN A 935 -28.70 11.56 29.56
N LEU A 936 -27.58 10.85 29.78
CA LEU A 936 -27.56 9.41 30.03
C LEU A 936 -27.62 9.07 31.52
N GLY A 937 -27.45 10.05 32.42
CA GLY A 937 -27.48 9.83 33.88
C GLY A 937 -26.31 9.00 34.40
N VAL A 938 -25.14 9.09 33.76
CA VAL A 938 -23.95 8.26 34.05
C VAL A 938 -22.75 9.05 34.57
N LEU A 939 -22.94 10.30 35.01
CA LEU A 939 -21.83 11.17 35.44
C LEU A 939 -21.07 10.63 36.66
N ASP A 940 -21.75 9.91 37.55
CA ASP A 940 -21.15 9.27 38.73
C ASP A 940 -20.63 7.85 38.42
N HIS A 941 -20.57 7.45 37.14
CA HIS A 941 -20.16 6.09 36.79
C HIS A 941 -18.65 5.91 37.06
N PRO A 942 -18.24 4.81 37.73
CA PRO A 942 -16.83 4.59 38.12
C PRO A 942 -15.90 4.29 36.93
N LYS A 943 -16.39 4.40 35.69
CA LYS A 943 -15.57 4.27 34.47
C LYS A 943 -15.00 5.60 34.02
N LEU A 944 -15.56 6.72 34.49
CA LEU A 944 -15.15 8.07 34.12
C LEU A 944 -13.94 8.47 34.98
N VAL A 945 -12.83 8.80 34.32
CA VAL A 945 -11.56 9.14 34.99
C VAL A 945 -11.00 10.43 34.40
N GLY A 946 -10.67 11.41 35.25
CA GLY A 946 -10.03 12.65 34.80
C GLY A 946 -8.52 12.48 34.68
N ILE A 947 -7.96 12.64 33.48
CA ILE A 947 -6.50 12.67 33.28
C ILE A 947 -6.19 13.85 32.34
N PRO A 948 -5.47 14.89 32.81
CA PRO A 948 -5.07 16.01 31.97
C PRO A 948 -4.03 15.57 30.93
N ASN A 949 -3.93 16.30 29.83
CA ASN A 949 -2.86 16.05 28.85
C ASN A 949 -1.53 16.62 29.35
N ALA A 950 -0.45 15.95 28.99
CA ALA A 950 0.92 16.41 29.12
C ALA A 950 1.69 16.04 27.84
N LEU A 951 2.82 16.71 27.59
CA LEU A 951 3.64 16.51 26.40
C LEU A 951 5.08 16.15 26.82
N PRO A 952 5.81 15.35 26.01
CA PRO A 952 7.19 15.00 26.32
C PRO A 952 8.07 16.24 26.43
N GLU A 953 9.15 16.17 27.22
CA GLU A 953 10.15 17.23 27.26
C GLU A 953 10.98 17.23 25.96
N VAL A 954 11.24 18.44 25.45
CA VAL A 954 12.03 18.65 24.23
C VAL A 954 13.00 19.78 24.50
N ALA A 955 14.28 19.56 24.18
CA ALA A 955 15.31 20.59 24.32
C ALA A 955 14.97 21.81 23.44
N LEU A 956 15.03 23.00 24.04
CA LEU A 956 14.75 24.25 23.35
C LEU A 956 15.95 24.69 22.51
N ALA A 957 15.72 24.91 21.21
CA ALA A 957 16.66 25.54 20.30
C ALA A 957 15.96 26.70 19.57
N PRO A 958 15.80 27.87 20.22
CA PRO A 958 14.98 28.96 19.71
C PRO A 958 15.35 29.37 18.27
N VAL A 959 14.33 29.52 17.42
CA VAL A 959 14.54 30.00 16.05
C VAL A 959 15.03 31.45 16.10
N LYS A 960 16.13 31.76 15.41
CA LYS A 960 16.66 33.13 15.36
C LYS A 960 15.68 34.05 14.64
N ARG A 961 15.24 35.16 15.25
CA ARG A 961 14.28 36.11 14.64
C ARG A 961 14.78 36.64 13.28
N ALA A 962 16.09 36.87 13.17
CA ALA A 962 16.73 37.27 11.92
C ALA A 962 16.47 36.30 10.74
N SER A 963 16.36 34.99 10.96
CA SER A 963 16.08 34.03 9.88
C SER A 963 14.63 34.08 9.40
N LEU A 964 13.74 34.68 10.19
CA LEU A 964 12.33 34.94 9.86
C LEU A 964 12.12 36.35 9.27
N GLY A 965 13.19 37.13 9.14
CA GLY A 965 13.13 38.53 8.70
C GLY A 965 12.46 39.45 9.74
N ILE A 966 12.58 39.11 11.02
CA ILE A 966 12.00 39.86 12.15
C ILE A 966 13.12 40.57 12.92
N SER A 967 12.89 41.83 13.29
CA SER A 967 13.78 42.61 14.16
C SER A 967 13.81 42.03 15.58
N GLU A 968 14.97 42.03 16.24
CA GLU A 968 15.07 41.60 17.64
C GLU A 968 14.22 42.48 18.58
N GLU A 969 14.02 43.75 18.23
CA GLU A 969 13.21 44.72 19.00
C GLU A 969 11.69 44.60 18.75
N ALA A 970 11.27 43.80 17.76
CA ALA A 970 9.86 43.61 17.46
C ALA A 970 9.17 42.77 18.55
N PHE A 971 7.89 43.06 18.80
CA PHE A 971 7.05 42.20 19.65
C PHE A 971 6.46 41.07 18.81
N VAL A 972 6.66 39.81 19.18
CA VAL A 972 6.30 38.67 18.34
C VAL A 972 5.17 37.86 18.97
N VAL A 973 4.05 37.74 18.25
CA VAL A 973 2.89 36.91 18.61
C VAL A 973 2.94 35.61 17.82
N CYS A 974 2.72 34.46 18.48
CA CYS A 974 2.73 33.16 17.82
C CYS A 974 1.37 32.44 17.93
N VAL A 975 0.81 32.02 16.79
CA VAL A 975 -0.40 31.22 16.69
C VAL A 975 -0.05 29.84 16.15
N VAL A 976 -0.37 28.81 16.93
CA VAL A 976 -0.16 27.40 16.55
C VAL A 976 -1.48 26.64 16.65
N THR A 977 -2.13 26.43 15.50
CA THR A 977 -3.41 25.69 15.42
C THR A 977 -3.60 25.08 14.03
N ARG A 978 -4.56 24.17 13.87
CA ARG A 978 -5.04 23.80 12.53
C ARG A 978 -5.59 25.05 11.84
N ALA A 979 -5.27 25.26 10.57
CA ALA A 979 -5.70 26.44 9.81
C ALA A 979 -7.14 26.29 9.30
N ILE A 980 -8.10 26.29 10.21
CA ILE A 980 -9.55 26.26 9.94
C ILE A 980 -10.22 27.53 10.50
N PRO A 981 -11.38 27.96 9.95
CA PRO A 981 -12.05 29.20 10.38
C PRO A 981 -12.42 29.24 11.87
N GLU A 982 -12.71 28.09 12.48
CA GLU A 982 -13.05 27.98 13.90
C GLU A 982 -11.86 28.20 14.84
N LYS A 983 -10.63 28.18 14.31
CA LYS A 983 -9.38 28.46 15.04
C LYS A 983 -8.90 29.91 14.91
N GLY A 984 -9.72 30.78 14.30
CA GLY A 984 -9.58 32.24 14.40
C GLY A 984 -8.39 32.86 13.66
N TRP A 985 -7.90 32.23 12.58
CA TRP A 985 -6.73 32.72 11.84
C TRP A 985 -6.93 34.12 11.25
N ALA A 986 -8.11 34.40 10.69
CA ALA A 986 -8.41 35.71 10.11
C ALA A 986 -8.53 36.78 11.20
N GLU A 987 -9.21 36.44 12.28
CA GLU A 987 -9.44 37.29 13.45
C GLU A 987 -8.13 37.60 14.19
N ALA A 988 -7.17 36.66 14.21
CA ALA A 988 -5.82 36.89 14.74
C ALA A 988 -5.06 37.95 13.95
N ILE A 989 -5.12 37.90 12.62
CA ILE A 989 -4.48 38.89 11.75
C ILE A 989 -5.09 40.27 11.98
N GLU A 990 -6.43 40.35 12.09
CA GLU A 990 -7.15 41.59 12.35
C GLU A 990 -6.82 42.17 13.72
N ALA A 991 -6.81 41.34 14.77
CA ALA A 991 -6.47 41.75 16.12
C ALA A 991 -5.02 42.27 16.23
N VAL A 992 -4.06 41.59 15.60
CA VAL A 992 -2.66 42.06 15.57
C VAL A 992 -2.53 43.36 14.77
N SER A 993 -3.24 43.49 13.64
CA SER A 993 -3.24 44.75 12.87
C SER A 993 -3.72 45.92 13.73
N LEU A 994 -4.83 45.73 14.44
CA LEU A 994 -5.39 46.74 15.32
C LEU A 994 -4.50 47.02 16.55
N ALA A 995 -3.86 46.00 17.11
CA ALA A 995 -2.91 46.17 18.22
C ALA A 995 -1.68 47.00 17.81
N ARG A 996 -1.20 46.85 16.57
CA ARG A 996 -0.12 47.70 16.01
C ARG A 996 -0.55 49.17 15.95
N GLU A 997 -1.78 49.43 15.49
CA GLU A 997 -2.35 50.78 15.43
C GLU A 997 -2.51 51.40 16.83
N LYS A 998 -3.03 50.63 17.79
CA LYS A 998 -3.27 51.10 19.17
C LYS A 998 -1.98 51.36 19.95
N SER A 999 -0.97 50.49 19.83
CA SER A 999 0.27 50.56 20.60
C SER A 999 1.37 51.41 19.93
N GLY A 1000 1.33 51.58 18.60
CA GLY A 1000 2.42 52.16 17.83
C GLY A 1000 3.71 51.31 17.83
N ARG A 1001 3.65 50.05 18.29
CA ARG A 1001 4.78 49.11 18.33
C ARG A 1001 4.86 48.28 17.06
N ASP A 1002 6.07 47.80 16.74
CA ASP A 1002 6.24 46.80 15.68
C ASP A 1002 5.86 45.41 16.21
N ILE A 1003 4.65 44.94 15.89
CA ILE A 1003 4.13 43.63 16.30
C ILE A 1003 4.10 42.65 15.11
N GLN A 1004 4.87 41.58 15.17
CA GLN A 1004 4.94 40.54 14.14
C GLN A 1004 4.09 39.32 14.54
N LEU A 1005 3.46 38.66 13.56
CA LEU A 1005 2.60 37.49 13.78
C LEU A 1005 3.17 36.26 13.09
N LEU A 1006 3.52 35.23 13.86
CA LEU A 1006 3.88 33.90 13.36
C LEU A 1006 2.62 33.02 13.31
N MET A 1007 2.36 32.38 12.16
CA MET A 1007 1.24 31.46 11.98
C MET A 1007 1.74 30.09 11.54
N ILE A 1008 1.54 29.10 12.40
CA ILE A 1008 2.04 27.73 12.24
C ILE A 1008 0.87 26.75 12.20
N GLY A 1009 0.87 25.89 11.18
CA GLY A 1009 -0.18 24.92 10.91
C GLY A 1009 -0.63 24.93 9.45
N GLU A 1010 -1.39 23.90 9.07
CA GLU A 1010 -1.92 23.73 7.72
C GLU A 1010 -3.44 23.62 7.73
N GLY A 1011 -4.06 23.87 6.58
CA GLY A 1011 -5.51 23.80 6.39
C GLY A 1011 -6.04 24.86 5.43
N PRO A 1012 -7.37 24.89 5.21
CA PRO A 1012 -8.00 25.79 4.25
C PRO A 1012 -7.72 27.29 4.45
N GLU A 1013 -7.55 27.73 5.70
CA GLU A 1013 -7.22 29.12 6.02
C GLU A 1013 -5.76 29.45 5.69
N TYR A 1014 -4.83 28.49 5.83
CA TYR A 1014 -3.45 28.67 5.38
C TYR A 1014 -3.43 28.93 3.87
N ASP A 1015 -4.11 28.09 3.08
CA ASP A 1015 -4.21 28.24 1.63
C ASP A 1015 -4.89 29.55 1.20
N ARG A 1016 -5.82 30.05 2.01
CA ARG A 1016 -6.58 31.28 1.74
C ARG A 1016 -5.78 32.54 2.07
N LEU A 1017 -5.15 32.57 3.25
CA LEU A 1017 -4.53 33.75 3.85
C LEU A 1017 -3.06 33.91 3.48
N SER A 1018 -2.35 32.84 3.12
CA SER A 1018 -0.94 32.91 2.69
C SER A 1018 -0.72 33.46 1.28
N LYS A 1019 -1.79 33.70 0.52
CA LYS A 1019 -1.69 34.23 -0.84
C LYS A 1019 -1.13 35.66 -0.85
N PRO A 1020 -0.29 36.03 -1.84
CA PRO A 1020 0.25 37.38 -1.93
C PRO A 1020 -0.84 38.46 -1.86
N GLY A 1021 -0.68 39.41 -0.94
CA GLY A 1021 -1.63 40.51 -0.72
C GLY A 1021 -2.86 40.18 0.12
N ALA A 1022 -3.00 38.95 0.63
CA ALA A 1022 -4.13 38.56 1.50
C ALA A 1022 -3.92 38.91 2.99
N ALA A 1023 -2.67 39.11 3.41
CA ALA A 1023 -2.28 39.54 4.75
C ALA A 1023 -1.15 40.58 4.66
N GLY A 1024 -0.96 41.38 5.71
CA GLY A 1024 0.13 42.35 5.77
C GLY A 1024 1.51 41.71 5.94
N ASP A 1025 2.57 42.45 5.60
CA ASP A 1025 3.97 41.98 5.65
C ASP A 1025 4.44 41.56 7.06
N PHE A 1026 3.71 41.98 8.10
CA PHE A 1026 3.93 41.62 9.50
C PHE A 1026 3.51 40.17 9.83
N VAL A 1027 2.86 39.45 8.91
CA VAL A 1027 2.41 38.07 9.10
C VAL A 1027 3.36 37.09 8.40
N LYS A 1028 3.84 36.08 9.14
CA LYS A 1028 4.70 35.00 8.63
C LYS A 1028 3.96 33.67 8.68
N PHE A 1029 3.61 33.16 7.50
CA PHE A 1029 3.03 31.82 7.34
C PHE A 1029 4.16 30.79 7.24
N LEU A 1030 4.23 29.88 8.20
CA LEU A 1030 5.36 28.95 8.34
C LEU A 1030 5.02 27.50 7.96
N GLY A 1031 3.74 27.18 7.77
CA GLY A 1031 3.23 25.84 7.45
C GLY A 1031 3.37 24.89 8.63
N PHE A 1032 3.39 23.58 8.36
CA PHE A 1032 3.65 22.57 9.38
C PHE A 1032 5.09 22.67 9.94
N LYS A 1033 5.24 22.49 11.26
CA LYS A 1033 6.52 22.42 11.98
C LYS A 1033 6.50 21.28 12.98
N GLN A 1034 7.61 20.52 13.04
CA GLN A 1034 7.77 19.42 13.98
C GLN A 1034 8.05 19.89 15.40
N ASN A 1035 8.97 20.86 15.59
CA ASN A 1035 9.25 21.43 16.90
C ASN A 1035 8.58 22.81 17.04
N LEU A 1036 7.47 22.86 17.78
CA LEU A 1036 6.69 24.08 17.99
C LEU A 1036 7.32 24.99 19.05
N ARG A 1037 7.97 24.40 20.05
CA ARG A 1037 8.54 25.13 21.20
C ARG A 1037 9.65 26.08 20.80
N ASP A 1038 10.43 25.75 19.77
CA ASP A 1038 11.48 26.65 19.24
C ASP A 1038 10.90 27.95 18.67
N TYR A 1039 9.68 27.90 18.12
CA TYR A 1039 8.99 29.08 17.60
C TYR A 1039 8.29 29.87 18.70
N PHE A 1040 7.71 29.19 19.69
CA PHE A 1040 7.23 29.88 20.90
C PHE A 1040 8.39 30.56 21.63
N ALA A 1041 9.53 29.91 21.80
CA ALA A 1041 10.70 30.51 22.43
C ALA A 1041 11.23 31.74 21.67
N ALA A 1042 11.06 31.80 20.35
CA ALA A 1042 11.37 32.97 19.53
C ALA A 1042 10.31 34.09 19.64
N ALA A 1043 9.09 33.75 20.07
CA ALA A 1043 7.99 34.68 20.28
C ALA A 1043 8.05 35.34 21.66
N ASP A 1044 7.31 36.44 21.85
CA ASP A 1044 7.13 37.09 23.14
C ASP A 1044 5.85 36.62 23.84
N ILE A 1045 4.83 36.22 23.08
CA ILE A 1045 3.56 35.73 23.60
C ILE A 1045 2.87 34.77 22.61
N GLY A 1046 2.18 33.76 23.14
CA GLY A 1046 1.28 32.91 22.37
C GLY A 1046 -0.11 33.52 22.21
N LEU A 1047 -0.80 33.18 21.12
CA LEU A 1047 -2.21 33.53 20.91
C LEU A 1047 -3.00 32.29 20.48
N LEU A 1048 -4.09 31.99 21.17
CA LEU A 1048 -5.01 30.90 20.85
C LEU A 1048 -6.44 31.43 20.62
N PRO A 1049 -6.75 31.87 19.39
CA PRO A 1049 -8.03 32.49 19.06
C PRO A 1049 -9.08 31.46 18.65
N SER A 1050 -9.38 30.51 19.54
CA SER A 1050 -10.27 29.40 19.23
C SER A 1050 -11.72 29.72 19.59
N ARG A 1051 -12.62 29.47 18.65
CA ARG A 1051 -14.07 29.31 18.92
C ARG A 1051 -14.53 27.88 18.62
N PHE A 1052 -13.57 26.97 18.50
CA PHE A 1052 -13.83 25.58 18.19
C PHE A 1052 -14.53 24.93 19.38
N ARG A 1053 -15.77 24.49 19.17
CA ARG A 1053 -16.58 23.88 20.23
C ARG A 1053 -15.97 22.62 20.83
N GLY A 1054 -15.11 21.90 20.11
CA GLY A 1054 -14.38 20.75 20.64
C GLY A 1054 -13.06 21.11 21.32
N GLU A 1055 -12.77 22.39 21.56
CA GLU A 1055 -11.60 22.75 22.37
C GLU A 1055 -11.87 22.36 23.83
N SER A 1056 -10.96 21.56 24.39
CA SER A 1056 -11.02 21.05 25.77
C SER A 1056 -9.72 21.34 26.50
N PHE A 1057 -8.59 20.86 25.96
CA PHE A 1057 -7.28 20.92 26.62
C PHE A 1057 -6.16 21.10 25.57
N PRO A 1058 -5.95 22.32 25.05
CA PRO A 1058 -5.13 22.57 23.86
C PRO A 1058 -3.64 22.32 24.08
N LEU A 1059 -3.06 21.39 23.32
CA LEU A 1059 -1.63 21.04 23.37
C LEU A 1059 -0.70 22.22 23.08
N ALA A 1060 -1.10 23.14 22.21
CA ALA A 1060 -0.30 24.33 21.88
C ALA A 1060 -0.08 25.27 23.08
N LEU A 1061 -1.00 25.27 24.05
CA LEU A 1061 -0.85 26.04 25.29
C LEU A 1061 0.25 25.42 26.15
N ILE A 1062 0.28 24.08 26.26
CA ILE A 1062 1.34 23.35 26.97
C ILE A 1062 2.71 23.65 26.34
N ASP A 1063 2.84 23.58 25.01
CA ASP A 1063 4.08 23.92 24.32
C ASP A 1063 4.52 25.38 24.50
N CYS A 1064 3.57 26.31 24.59
CA CYS A 1064 3.85 27.72 24.85
C CYS A 1064 4.41 27.95 26.27
N LEU A 1065 3.76 27.38 27.28
CA LEU A 1065 4.21 27.45 28.66
C LEU A 1065 5.54 26.73 28.86
N ALA A 1066 5.74 25.58 28.20
CA ALA A 1066 7.01 24.85 28.19
C ALA A 1066 8.17 25.70 27.63
N ALA A 1067 7.89 26.58 26.67
CA ALA A 1067 8.86 27.53 26.13
C ALA A 1067 9.06 28.77 27.04
N GLY A 1068 8.43 28.81 28.22
CA GLY A 1068 8.48 29.92 29.16
C GLY A 1068 7.73 31.16 28.68
N ARG A 1069 6.70 30.98 27.82
CA ARG A 1069 5.95 32.10 27.23
C ARG A 1069 4.50 32.14 27.70
N PRO A 1070 3.97 33.33 28.03
CA PRO A 1070 2.56 33.48 28.36
C PRO A 1070 1.68 33.34 27.12
N MET A 1071 0.38 33.13 27.31
CA MET A 1071 -0.58 33.01 26.21
C MET A 1071 -1.86 33.82 26.43
N ILE A 1072 -2.31 34.51 25.38
CA ILE A 1072 -3.65 35.09 25.30
C ILE A 1072 -4.59 34.07 24.64
N ALA A 1073 -5.70 33.72 25.26
CA ALA A 1073 -6.56 32.65 24.77
C ALA A 1073 -8.07 32.88 25.02
N SER A 1074 -8.91 32.24 24.20
CA SER A 1074 -10.35 32.16 24.45
C SER A 1074 -10.66 31.37 25.73
N ASP A 1075 -11.60 31.85 26.56
CA ASP A 1075 -12.06 31.17 27.78
C ASP A 1075 -13.00 29.99 27.45
N VAL A 1076 -12.42 28.86 27.02
CA VAL A 1076 -13.12 27.64 26.58
C VAL A 1076 -12.43 26.38 27.13
N GLY A 1077 -13.20 25.41 27.65
CA GLY A 1077 -12.63 24.18 28.21
C GLY A 1077 -11.88 24.48 29.50
N GLU A 1078 -10.70 23.88 29.70
CA GLU A 1078 -9.83 24.10 30.87
C GLU A 1078 -8.78 25.21 30.66
N ILE A 1079 -8.90 26.05 29.61
CA ILE A 1079 -7.84 27.00 29.23
C ILE A 1079 -7.47 27.95 30.38
N ARG A 1080 -8.46 28.42 31.15
CA ARG A 1080 -8.21 29.31 32.29
C ARG A 1080 -7.44 28.58 33.39
N GLU A 1081 -7.86 27.38 33.73
CA GLU A 1081 -7.27 26.51 34.74
C GLU A 1081 -5.85 26.05 34.37
N MET A 1082 -5.60 25.88 33.06
CA MET A 1082 -4.28 25.60 32.50
C MET A 1082 -3.32 26.78 32.63
N LEU A 1083 -3.81 28.02 32.56
CA LEU A 1083 -2.99 29.23 32.69
C LEU A 1083 -2.82 29.69 34.14
N ASP A 1084 -3.66 29.22 35.05
CA ASP A 1084 -3.57 29.56 36.47
C ASP A 1084 -2.26 29.03 37.08
N ALA A 1085 -1.58 29.88 37.85
CA ALA A 1085 -0.38 29.61 38.62
C ALA A 1085 -0.66 30.06 40.06
N ASP A 1086 -1.47 29.29 40.78
CA ASP A 1086 -1.89 29.57 42.15
C ASP A 1086 -2.56 30.94 42.35
N GLY A 1087 -3.47 31.30 41.43
CA GLY A 1087 -4.26 32.53 41.48
C GLY A 1087 -3.73 33.66 40.59
N GLU A 1088 -2.54 33.53 40.02
CA GLU A 1088 -2.01 34.42 38.98
C GLU A 1088 -2.08 33.75 37.61
N LEU A 1089 -2.43 34.48 36.54
CA LEU A 1089 -2.54 33.90 35.20
C LEU A 1089 -1.21 34.06 34.44
N ALA A 1090 -0.70 32.96 33.90
CA ALA A 1090 0.39 32.88 32.93
C ALA A 1090 -0.01 33.39 31.52
N GLY A 1091 -0.68 34.54 31.47
CA GLY A 1091 -1.27 35.10 30.27
C GLY A 1091 -2.61 35.78 30.54
N ALA A 1092 -3.49 35.78 29.55
CA ALA A 1092 -4.82 36.39 29.67
C ALA A 1092 -5.88 35.56 28.95
N VAL A 1093 -7.12 35.64 29.43
CA VAL A 1093 -8.27 35.00 28.78
C VAL A 1093 -9.39 35.98 28.50
N TYR A 1094 -10.07 35.80 27.36
CA TYR A 1094 -11.21 36.62 26.95
C TYR A 1094 -12.42 35.74 26.64
N LYS A 1095 -13.62 36.27 26.88
CA LYS A 1095 -14.87 35.53 26.70
C LYS A 1095 -15.38 35.66 25.26
N LEU A 1096 -15.91 34.56 24.73
CA LEU A 1096 -16.56 34.59 23.42
C LEU A 1096 -17.91 35.30 23.48
N ASN A 1097 -18.21 36.16 22.51
CA ASN A 1097 -19.50 36.84 22.38
C ASN A 1097 -20.40 36.06 21.43
N ASN A 1098 -21.36 35.28 21.96
CA ASN A 1098 -22.20 34.37 21.16
C ASN A 1098 -21.39 33.45 20.24
N TRP A 1099 -20.31 32.84 20.77
CA TRP A 1099 -19.38 32.00 20.00
C TRP A 1099 -18.63 32.74 18.87
N GLN A 1100 -18.54 34.07 18.95
CA GLN A 1100 -17.67 34.90 18.10
C GLN A 1100 -16.48 35.41 18.90
N LEU A 1101 -15.35 35.59 18.21
CA LEU A 1101 -14.11 36.10 18.80
C LEU A 1101 -14.20 37.64 18.91
N PRO A 1102 -13.98 38.23 20.09
CA PRO A 1102 -13.97 39.69 20.26
C PRO A 1102 -12.62 40.27 19.79
N ILE A 1103 -12.56 40.72 18.53
CA ILE A 1103 -11.32 41.24 17.91
C ILE A 1103 -10.74 42.44 18.67
N GLU A 1104 -11.60 43.36 19.13
CA GLU A 1104 -11.18 44.54 19.91
C GLU A 1104 -10.51 44.15 21.23
N ASP A 1105 -11.14 43.26 22.01
CA ASP A 1105 -10.60 42.78 23.30
C ASP A 1105 -9.26 42.05 23.10
N MET A 1106 -9.15 41.21 22.05
CA MET A 1106 -7.89 40.56 21.71
C MET A 1106 -6.81 41.57 21.35
N ALA A 1107 -7.15 42.59 20.56
CA ALA A 1107 -6.21 43.64 20.17
C ALA A 1107 -5.75 44.48 21.36
N ASP A 1108 -6.64 44.77 22.31
CA ASP A 1108 -6.30 45.50 23.54
C ASP A 1108 -5.32 44.71 24.40
N LEU A 1109 -5.57 43.42 24.62
CA LEU A 1109 -4.66 42.54 25.37
C LEU A 1109 -3.28 42.41 24.68
N ILE A 1110 -3.24 42.29 23.36
CA ILE A 1110 -1.99 42.23 22.60
C ILE A 1110 -1.24 43.56 22.67
N ALA A 1111 -1.95 44.69 22.55
CA ALA A 1111 -1.36 46.03 22.62
C ALA A 1111 -0.78 46.31 24.02
N GLU A 1112 -1.49 45.93 25.08
CA GLU A 1112 -1.03 46.03 26.47
C GLU A 1112 0.23 45.19 26.71
N ALA A 1113 0.23 43.92 26.28
CA ALA A 1113 1.40 43.05 26.38
C ALA A 1113 2.61 43.58 25.60
N ALA A 1114 2.38 44.18 24.41
CA ALA A 1114 3.44 44.76 23.58
C ALA A 1114 4.14 45.98 24.21
N MET A 1115 3.53 46.60 25.23
CA MET A 1115 4.15 47.68 26.01
C MET A 1115 5.17 47.17 27.03
N ARG A 1116 5.17 45.86 27.35
CA ARG A 1116 6.10 45.22 28.32
C ARG A 1116 6.13 45.94 29.69
N GLY A 1117 4.96 46.17 30.27
CA GLY A 1117 4.82 46.68 31.65
C GLY A 1117 4.66 45.57 32.68
N ASP A 1118 4.46 45.94 33.95
CA ASP A 1118 4.38 45.02 35.10
C ASP A 1118 3.44 43.82 34.88
N THR A 1119 2.29 44.05 34.23
CA THR A 1119 1.31 43.00 33.92
C THR A 1119 1.86 41.94 32.95
N TYR A 1120 2.67 42.33 31.96
CA TYR A 1120 3.33 41.38 31.06
C TYR A 1120 4.43 40.61 31.79
N ASP A 1121 5.22 41.29 32.62
CA ASP A 1121 6.31 40.65 33.38
C ASP A 1121 5.75 39.59 34.35
N GLN A 1122 4.63 39.89 35.03
CA GLN A 1122 3.89 38.92 35.85
C GLN A 1122 3.44 37.69 35.05
N MET A 1123 2.89 37.88 33.85
CA MET A 1123 2.48 36.76 32.99
C MET A 1123 3.66 35.86 32.60
N VAL A 1124 4.83 36.45 32.35
CA VAL A 1124 6.06 35.72 32.02
C VAL A 1124 6.60 34.94 33.23
N GLU A 1125 6.60 35.56 34.41
CA GLU A 1125 7.05 34.93 35.67
C GLU A 1125 6.13 33.77 36.09
N ALA A 1126 4.83 33.87 35.83
CA ALA A 1126 3.85 32.82 36.12
C ALA A 1126 3.93 31.62 35.15
N ALA A 1127 4.48 31.78 33.94
CA ALA A 1127 4.45 30.74 32.90
C ALA A 1127 5.13 29.42 33.31
N PRO A 1128 6.35 29.42 33.90
CA PRO A 1128 6.99 28.20 34.39
C PRO A 1128 6.21 27.51 35.52
N GLU A 1129 5.53 28.27 36.38
CA GLU A 1129 4.73 27.71 37.48
C GLU A 1129 3.47 27.01 36.93
N ALA A 1130 2.74 27.67 36.03
CA ALA A 1130 1.60 27.06 35.34
C ALA A 1130 2.01 25.78 34.59
N TYR A 1131 3.21 25.75 33.99
CA TYR A 1131 3.72 24.58 33.27
C TYR A 1131 3.92 23.34 34.14
N ARG A 1132 4.20 23.47 35.45
CA ARG A 1132 4.46 22.33 36.35
C ARG A 1132 3.30 21.33 36.43
N LYS A 1133 2.09 21.75 36.05
CA LYS A 1133 0.89 20.91 36.00
C LYS A 1133 0.95 19.83 34.90
N PHE A 1134 1.81 19.98 33.89
CA PHE A 1134 1.85 19.14 32.69
C PHE A 1134 3.03 18.16 32.67
N ASP A 1135 3.23 17.46 33.79
CA ASP A 1135 4.25 16.41 33.91
C ASP A 1135 3.88 15.16 33.07
N PRO A 1136 4.68 14.80 32.04
CA PRO A 1136 4.40 13.64 31.21
C PRO A 1136 4.54 12.31 31.94
N ASP A 1137 5.45 12.20 32.91
CA ASP A 1137 5.68 10.98 33.68
C ASP A 1137 4.50 10.70 34.60
N LEU A 1138 4.01 11.73 35.30
CA LEU A 1138 2.83 11.61 36.15
C LEU A 1138 1.58 11.24 35.33
N MET A 1139 1.42 11.81 34.14
CA MET A 1139 0.31 11.47 33.23
C MET A 1139 0.38 10.00 32.80
N VAL A 1140 1.55 9.51 32.40
CA VAL A 1140 1.76 8.12 31.96
C VAL A 1140 1.49 7.16 33.12
N ASP A 1141 1.95 7.46 34.33
CA ASP A 1141 1.70 6.63 35.52
C ASP A 1141 0.20 6.52 35.83
N ARG A 1142 -0.57 7.60 35.61
CA ARG A 1142 -2.04 7.57 35.73
C ARG A 1142 -2.69 6.66 34.68
N TYR A 1143 -2.27 6.72 33.42
CA TYR A 1143 -2.75 5.81 32.38
C TYR A 1143 -2.40 4.35 32.67
N ILE A 1144 -1.16 4.07 33.09
CA ILE A 1144 -0.70 2.74 33.51
C ILE A 1144 -1.56 2.21 34.67
N SER A 1145 -1.83 3.05 35.66
CA SER A 1145 -2.71 2.68 36.77
C SER A 1145 -4.10 2.28 36.27
N VAL A 1146 -4.70 3.05 35.35
CA VAL A 1146 -5.99 2.70 34.73
C VAL A 1146 -5.90 1.34 34.03
N TYR A 1147 -4.89 1.11 33.19
CA TYR A 1147 -4.71 -0.15 32.46
C TYR A 1147 -4.61 -1.35 33.40
N MET A 1148 -3.81 -1.23 34.46
CA MET A 1148 -3.61 -2.32 35.42
C MET A 1148 -4.87 -2.60 36.23
N THR A 1149 -5.60 -1.57 36.66
CA THR A 1149 -6.86 -1.73 37.41
C THR A 1149 -7.93 -2.44 36.57
N ILE A 1150 -8.13 -2.04 35.31
CA ILE A 1150 -9.15 -2.69 34.46
C ILE A 1150 -8.80 -4.12 34.07
N LEU A 1151 -7.51 -4.46 33.97
CA LEU A 1151 -7.05 -5.83 33.72
C LEU A 1151 -7.29 -6.75 34.93
N ARG A 1152 -7.24 -6.20 36.16
CA ARG A 1152 -7.62 -6.91 37.40
C ARG A 1152 -9.13 -7.09 37.57
N GLY A 1153 -9.94 -6.49 36.70
CA GLY A 1153 -11.40 -6.51 36.79
C GLY A 1153 -11.97 -5.55 37.84
N GLU A 1154 -11.15 -4.64 38.34
CA GLU A 1154 -11.52 -3.59 39.28
C GLU A 1154 -12.02 -2.35 38.52
N ALA A 1155 -12.85 -1.54 39.17
CA ALA A 1155 -13.26 -0.26 38.60
C ALA A 1155 -12.16 0.80 38.82
N PRO A 1156 -11.83 1.63 37.82
CA PRO A 1156 -10.90 2.75 38.01
C PRO A 1156 -11.34 3.64 39.17
N LEU A 1157 -10.43 3.98 40.08
CA LEU A 1157 -10.72 4.94 41.13
C LEU A 1157 -10.92 6.31 40.50
N ALA A 1158 -12.06 6.96 40.75
CA ALA A 1158 -12.26 8.35 40.41
C ALA A 1158 -11.21 9.17 41.17
N ALA A 1159 -10.26 9.77 40.45
CA ALA A 1159 -9.34 10.72 41.06
C ALA A 1159 -10.19 11.85 41.66
N ALA A 1160 -10.10 12.03 42.99
CA ALA A 1160 -10.65 13.20 43.66
C ALA A 1160 -10.14 14.45 42.93
N GLY A 1161 -11.06 15.28 42.45
CA GLY A 1161 -10.76 16.31 41.47
C GLY A 1161 -9.61 17.24 41.88
N HIS A 1162 -8.80 17.65 40.90
CA HIS A 1162 -7.96 18.86 40.78
C HIS A 1162 -7.24 19.45 42.03
N SER A 1163 -7.16 18.75 43.16
CA SER A 1163 -6.46 19.21 44.35
C SER A 1163 -4.97 18.99 44.19
N SER A 1164 -4.22 20.09 44.14
CA SER A 1164 -2.77 20.21 44.03
C SER A 1164 -1.98 19.70 45.25
N ALA A 1165 -2.48 18.72 45.99
CA ALA A 1165 -1.81 18.23 47.20
C ALA A 1165 -1.67 16.70 47.21
N VAL A 1166 -0.49 16.22 46.79
CA VAL A 1166 0.05 14.93 47.23
C VAL A 1166 0.90 15.21 48.48
N PRO A 1167 0.71 14.51 49.62
CA PRO A 1167 1.59 14.68 50.77
C PRO A 1167 3.00 14.16 50.42
N PRO A 1168 4.08 14.73 50.99
CA PRO A 1168 5.44 14.30 50.70
C PRO A 1168 5.63 12.82 51.07
N PRO A 1169 6.53 12.10 50.39
CA PRO A 1169 6.80 10.69 50.68
C PRO A 1169 7.27 10.55 52.12
N GLU A 1170 6.70 9.61 52.87
CA GLU A 1170 7.27 9.19 54.15
C GLU A 1170 8.73 8.74 53.93
N GLU A 1171 9.65 9.38 54.65
CA GLU A 1171 11.04 8.95 54.77
C GLU A 1171 11.09 7.53 55.35
N THR A 1172 11.12 6.53 54.47
CA THR A 1172 11.67 5.22 54.84
C THR A 1172 13.17 5.30 54.66
N GLY A 1173 13.86 5.61 55.75
CA GLY A 1173 15.31 5.67 55.82
C GLY A 1173 15.94 4.34 55.41
N ALA A 1174 16.66 4.35 54.28
CA ALA A 1174 17.81 3.50 54.04
C ALA A 1174 18.66 4.19 52.98
N GLY A 1175 19.55 5.07 53.44
CA GLY A 1175 20.53 5.69 52.56
C GLY A 1175 21.49 4.65 52.00
N LEU A 1176 21.79 4.74 50.71
CA LEU A 1176 23.08 4.38 50.14
C LEU A 1176 23.34 5.34 48.97
N SER A 1177 24.41 6.09 49.13
CA SER A 1177 24.86 7.18 48.28
C SER A 1177 25.57 6.71 47.02
N ARG A 1178 25.26 7.42 45.92
CA ARG A 1178 26.00 7.60 44.65
C ARG A 1178 26.01 6.47 43.63
#